data_AF-A0AAV1XJ61-F1
#
_entry.id   AF-A0AAV1XJ61-F1
#
_cell.length_a   1.000
_cell.length_b   1.000
_cell.length_c   1.000
_cell.angle_alpha   90.00
_cell.angle_beta   90.00
_cell.angle_gamma   90.00
#
_symmetry.space_group_name_H-M   'P 1'
#
loop_
_entity.id
_entity.type
_entity.pdbx_description
1 polymer ?
#
loop_
_entity_poly.entity_id
_entity_poly.type
_entity_poly.pdbx_seq_one_letter_code
_entity_poly.pdbx_strand_id
1 'polypeptide(L)'
;MVTGNLFHNRKNSWPAQEYISKSTLNLLDFDDAAPPEQAWRRRLNSHANLLKEFSVTFMEAIKMVKLGVRMWSYVREEASHGRKAPIDPFTRESCKPSATQGVPLGGMGSGSISRGFRGEFRQWQIIPGVCEPSPVMANQFSIFVSRDGGNKSFASVLAPGQHEGLGSRKRADDQGISSWGWNLNGQHSTYHALFPRAWTIYDGEPDPELKVSCRQISPFIPHDYRESSLPAAVFVYTLVNTGKERAKVSLLFTWANSIGGNSHLTGDHVNEPFIAEDGVSGVLLHHKTAKGNPPVTFAIAACETQNVSVSVLPCFGLTDGSNITAKDMWCKMVQDGQFDRENFSSGPSMPSSPGETLCAAVSASAWVEPHGKCTVAFSLAWSSPKVKFSKGSTYHRRYTKFYGASEGAAVDLAHDALTHYKRWEEEIEKWQSPVLKDEKLPEWYKFTLFNELYFLVAGGTIWIDSPLLASNMGNDQGQSKELECSTVKVTEVRVDCRQGADVECMEDNSYDSTSINGPNLDEQDVGYVSDENESVISFRKGNSTSALHSLTMTDQEYDNDVGRFLYLEGVEYVMWCTYDVHFYASFALLELFPKIELNIQRDFAKAVLCEDGRKVKFLAEGNWGIRKVRGAVPHDLGTHDPWHEMNAYNIHDTSKWKDLNPKFVLQVYRDFAATGDMSFGVDVWPAVRTAMEYMDQFDRDNDGLIENDGFPDQTYDTWTVHGVSAYCGCLWLAALQAAAAMALQLGDRDFAETCKRKYLKAKPAFEEKLWNGSYFNYDSGSSGNSKSIQADQLAGQWYTASSGLPSLFDDFKIKSALRKVYDFNVMKVKGGRMGAVNGMHPNGKVDETCMQSREIWTGVTYGVAATMILAGMEDEAFTTAEGIFLAGWTEEGYGYWFQTPEGWTMDGHYRSLIYMRPLSIWGMQYALTLPKAMLEAPRINIMDRIHLSPVNGGFSHNETGVRKIATKSGCFSNTMFHCAC
;
A
#
# COMPACT_ATOMS: atom_id res chain seq x y z
N MET A 1 35.59 3.49 34.35
CA MET A 1 35.92 4.29 33.15
C MET A 1 36.40 3.33 32.08
N VAL A 2 35.59 3.09 31.04
CA VAL A 2 36.06 2.58 29.75
C VAL A 2 35.48 3.53 28.72
N THR A 3 36.15 4.67 28.55
CA THR A 3 35.85 5.65 27.51
C THR A 3 36.48 5.16 26.22
N GLY A 4 35.66 4.64 25.32
CA GLY A 4 36.06 4.17 24.00
C GLY A 4 34.85 4.11 23.10
N ASN A 5 34.85 4.94 22.05
CA ASN A 5 33.76 5.15 21.10
C ASN A 5 33.08 3.85 20.68
N LEU A 6 31.83 3.64 21.12
CA LEU A 6 30.99 2.51 20.71
C LEU A 6 30.22 2.79 19.40
N PHE A 7 30.58 3.85 18.69
CA PHE A 7 30.13 4.13 17.32
C PHE A 7 30.75 3.14 16.33
N HIS A 8 30.14 1.96 16.24
CA HIS A 8 30.03 1.24 14.99
C HIS A 8 28.56 1.23 14.54
N ASN A 9 28.10 2.39 14.03
CA ASN A 9 27.38 2.33 12.76
C ASN A 9 28.26 1.47 11.86
N ARG A 10 27.81 0.24 11.57
CA ARG A 10 28.52 -0.67 10.67
C ARG A 10 28.38 -0.07 9.27
N LYS A 11 29.24 0.91 8.95
CA LYS A 11 29.30 1.54 7.63
C LYS A 11 29.45 0.50 6.52
N ASN A 12 30.01 -0.67 6.84
CA ASN A 12 30.18 -1.81 5.96
C ASN A 12 29.41 -3.03 6.51
N SER A 13 28.13 -2.90 6.88
CA SER A 13 27.31 -4.03 7.33
C SER A 13 27.03 -5.05 6.22
N TRP A 14 27.22 -4.64 4.95
CA TRP A 14 26.87 -5.42 3.77
C TRP A 14 27.98 -5.27 2.69
N PRO A 15 29.12 -5.99 2.84
CA PRO A 15 30.38 -5.68 2.12
C PRO A 15 30.24 -5.76 0.59
N ALA A 16 30.39 -4.62 -0.10
CA ALA A 16 30.09 -4.45 -1.54
C ALA A 16 30.80 -5.40 -2.52
N GLN A 17 31.87 -6.08 -2.09
CA GLN A 17 32.90 -6.69 -2.96
C GLN A 17 32.74 -8.22 -3.15
N GLU A 18 31.63 -8.80 -2.71
CA GLU A 18 31.51 -10.24 -2.47
C GLU A 18 30.97 -11.08 -3.65
N TYR A 19 30.43 -10.44 -4.70
CA TYR A 19 29.60 -11.13 -5.70
C TYR A 19 29.90 -10.86 -7.19
N ILE A 20 30.41 -9.68 -7.59
CA ILE A 20 30.79 -9.37 -8.99
C ILE A 20 32.27 -8.98 -9.05
N SER A 21 32.97 -9.41 -10.10
CA SER A 21 34.37 -9.01 -10.30
C SER A 21 34.48 -7.51 -10.63
N LYS A 22 35.48 -6.82 -10.06
CA LYS A 22 35.72 -5.39 -10.34
C LYS A 22 35.94 -5.12 -11.84
N SER A 23 36.52 -6.08 -12.56
CA SER A 23 36.62 -6.05 -14.03
C SER A 23 35.27 -6.00 -14.73
N THR A 24 34.30 -6.83 -14.29
CA THR A 24 32.96 -6.85 -14.89
C THR A 24 32.19 -5.58 -14.56
N LEU A 25 32.29 -5.05 -13.33
CA LEU A 25 31.70 -3.75 -12.98
C LEU A 25 32.27 -2.62 -13.87
N ASN A 26 33.60 -2.49 -13.99
CA ASN A 26 34.23 -1.50 -14.86
C ASN A 26 33.84 -1.64 -16.36
N LEU A 27 33.50 -2.85 -16.82
CA LEU A 27 33.01 -3.08 -18.19
C LEU A 27 31.55 -2.67 -18.35
N LEU A 28 30.74 -2.76 -17.28
CA LEU A 28 29.33 -2.40 -17.23
C LEU A 28 29.05 -0.97 -16.76
N ASP A 29 30.07 -0.22 -16.33
CA ASP A 29 30.04 1.21 -15.94
C ASP A 29 29.69 2.17 -17.11
N PHE A 30 29.18 1.64 -18.22
CA PHE A 30 28.76 2.38 -19.40
C PHE A 30 27.23 2.33 -19.51
N ASP A 31 26.58 3.49 -19.70
CA ASP A 31 25.12 3.63 -19.78
C ASP A 31 24.43 3.02 -18.53
N ASP A 32 25.00 3.28 -17.34
CA ASP A 32 24.50 2.90 -16.01
C ASP A 32 24.12 1.42 -15.84
N ALA A 33 24.72 0.55 -16.65
CA ALA A 33 24.44 -0.88 -16.64
C ALA A 33 25.06 -1.64 -15.45
N ALA A 34 25.92 -0.99 -14.65
CA ALA A 34 26.37 -1.50 -13.36
C ALA A 34 25.29 -1.23 -12.27
N PRO A 35 25.05 -2.16 -11.33
CA PRO A 35 24.13 -1.90 -10.22
C PRO A 35 24.72 -0.86 -9.25
N PRO A 36 23.90 -0.01 -8.62
CA PRO A 36 24.34 0.88 -7.55
C PRO A 36 25.04 0.11 -6.43
N GLU A 37 26.11 0.70 -5.86
CA GLU A 37 26.87 0.06 -4.76
C GLU A 37 25.97 -0.28 -3.56
N GLN A 38 24.97 0.57 -3.30
CA GLN A 38 23.98 0.42 -2.24
C GLN A 38 22.73 -0.34 -2.70
N ALA A 39 22.84 -1.33 -3.58
CA ALA A 39 21.73 -2.24 -3.91
C ALA A 39 21.71 -3.48 -2.99
N TRP A 40 20.51 -3.95 -2.63
CA TRP A 40 20.33 -5.30 -2.07
C TRP A 40 20.76 -6.33 -3.12
N ARG A 41 21.31 -7.49 -2.74
CA ARG A 41 21.85 -8.46 -3.71
C ARG A 41 21.69 -9.93 -3.32
N ARG A 42 21.61 -10.79 -4.34
CA ARG A 42 21.40 -12.25 -4.24
C ARG A 42 22.10 -12.96 -5.40
N ARG A 43 22.76 -14.11 -5.18
CA ARG A 43 23.15 -14.99 -6.31
C ARG A 43 21.92 -15.65 -6.89
N LEU A 44 21.85 -15.82 -8.21
CA LEU A 44 20.66 -16.46 -8.81
C LEU A 44 20.51 -17.92 -8.36
N ASN A 45 21.61 -18.60 -8.06
CA ASN A 45 21.59 -19.96 -7.53
C ASN A 45 21.40 -20.07 -6.01
N SER A 46 21.33 -18.95 -5.25
CA SER A 46 21.07 -18.99 -3.81
C SER A 46 19.77 -19.75 -3.52
N HIS A 47 19.75 -20.56 -2.46
CA HIS A 47 18.57 -21.34 -2.11
C HIS A 47 17.39 -20.42 -1.72
N ALA A 48 16.19 -20.80 -2.16
CA ALA A 48 14.96 -20.10 -1.85
C ALA A 48 14.13 -20.98 -0.90
N ASN A 49 14.26 -20.72 0.40
CA ASN A 49 13.55 -21.47 1.44
C ASN A 49 12.03 -21.38 1.22
N LEU A 50 11.30 -22.46 1.50
CA LEU A 50 9.87 -22.38 1.76
C LEU A 50 9.65 -21.62 3.08
N LEU A 51 8.79 -20.62 3.05
CA LEU A 51 8.45 -19.85 4.23
C LEU A 51 7.53 -20.67 5.15
N LYS A 52 7.63 -20.42 6.46
CA LYS A 52 6.82 -21.09 7.48
C LYS A 52 5.88 -20.09 8.13
N GLU A 53 4.59 -20.33 7.99
CA GLU A 53 3.56 -19.61 8.73
C GLU A 53 3.63 -19.97 10.23
N PHE A 54 3.26 -19.03 11.09
CA PHE A 54 3.18 -19.24 12.53
C PHE A 54 2.08 -20.26 12.89
N SER A 55 2.27 -20.97 13.99
CA SER A 55 1.31 -21.96 14.47
C SER A 55 0.60 -21.48 15.73
N VAL A 56 -0.73 -21.45 15.69
CA VAL A 56 -1.59 -21.33 16.87
C VAL A 56 -1.32 -22.53 17.80
N THR A 57 -0.99 -22.27 19.06
CA THR A 57 -0.76 -23.31 20.08
C THR A 57 -2.06 -24.02 20.44
N PHE A 58 -1.96 -25.20 21.04
CA PHE A 58 -3.12 -25.95 21.52
C PHE A 58 -4.02 -25.16 22.48
N MET A 59 -3.43 -24.33 23.37
CA MET A 59 -4.20 -23.50 24.30
C MET A 59 -4.90 -22.32 23.61
N GLU A 60 -4.24 -21.64 22.67
CA GLU A 60 -4.86 -20.60 21.86
C GLU A 60 -5.99 -21.19 21.00
N ALA A 61 -5.76 -22.35 20.37
CA ALA A 61 -6.76 -23.04 19.57
C ALA A 61 -8.02 -23.39 20.40
N ILE A 62 -7.85 -23.87 21.64
CA ILE A 62 -8.97 -24.11 22.58
C ILE A 62 -9.74 -22.81 22.88
N LYS A 63 -9.04 -21.69 23.16
CA LYS A 63 -9.68 -20.38 23.37
C LYS A 63 -10.46 -19.93 22.13
N MET A 64 -9.91 -20.19 20.93
CA MET A 64 -10.44 -19.74 19.64
C MET A 64 -11.53 -20.63 19.02
N VAL A 65 -11.83 -21.84 19.54
CA VAL A 65 -12.81 -22.77 18.92
C VAL A 65 -14.14 -22.10 18.54
N LYS A 66 -14.69 -21.26 19.43
CA LYS A 66 -15.96 -20.56 19.18
C LYS A 66 -15.88 -19.56 18.02
N LEU A 67 -14.77 -18.84 17.90
CA LEU A 67 -14.48 -17.93 16.78
C LEU A 67 -14.27 -18.76 15.50
N GLY A 68 -13.42 -19.79 15.56
CA GLY A 68 -13.11 -20.66 14.42
C GLY A 68 -14.34 -21.30 13.77
N VAL A 69 -15.29 -21.82 14.55
CA VAL A 69 -16.56 -22.36 14.02
C VAL A 69 -17.39 -21.29 13.31
N ARG A 70 -17.47 -20.07 13.85
CA ARG A 70 -18.23 -18.97 13.25
C ARG A 70 -17.55 -18.43 11.99
N MET A 71 -16.24 -18.26 12.02
CA MET A 71 -15.42 -17.83 10.89
C MET A 71 -15.47 -18.85 9.76
N TRP A 72 -15.41 -20.16 10.05
CA TRP A 72 -15.61 -21.20 9.03
C TRP A 72 -17.01 -21.15 8.39
N SER A 73 -18.05 -20.91 9.20
CA SER A 73 -19.41 -20.71 8.68
C SER A 73 -19.49 -19.48 7.76
N TYR A 74 -18.85 -18.37 8.15
CA TYR A 74 -18.83 -17.11 7.40
C TYR A 74 -18.03 -17.23 6.09
N VAL A 75 -16.86 -17.86 6.11
CA VAL A 75 -16.06 -18.17 4.90
C VAL A 75 -16.88 -18.98 3.89
N ARG A 76 -17.64 -19.98 4.35
CA ARG A 76 -18.52 -20.78 3.48
C ARG A 76 -19.71 -19.98 2.94
N GLU A 77 -20.25 -19.05 3.73
CA GLU A 77 -21.32 -18.15 3.31
C GLU A 77 -20.82 -17.18 2.21
N GLU A 78 -19.68 -16.52 2.41
CA GLU A 78 -19.04 -15.68 1.37
C GLU A 78 -18.74 -16.48 0.09
N ALA A 79 -18.17 -17.68 0.22
CA ALA A 79 -17.88 -18.56 -0.91
C ALA A 79 -19.15 -18.97 -1.68
N SER A 80 -20.29 -19.18 -1.00
CA SER A 80 -21.57 -19.48 -1.66
C SER A 80 -22.12 -18.32 -2.50
N HIS A 81 -21.70 -17.08 -2.20
CA HIS A 81 -21.97 -15.88 -3.01
C HIS A 81 -20.89 -15.62 -4.07
N GLY A 82 -19.92 -16.53 -4.27
CA GLY A 82 -18.78 -16.35 -5.18
C GLY A 82 -17.74 -15.33 -4.70
N ARG A 83 -17.75 -14.99 -3.41
CA ARG A 83 -16.88 -13.96 -2.78
C ARG A 83 -15.82 -14.62 -1.89
N LYS A 84 -14.66 -13.96 -1.73
CA LYS A 84 -13.63 -14.33 -0.73
C LYS A 84 -13.94 -13.58 0.58
N ALA A 85 -13.87 -14.25 1.73
CA ALA A 85 -13.97 -13.56 3.01
C ALA A 85 -12.73 -12.64 3.21
N PRO A 86 -12.85 -11.52 3.95
CA PRO A 86 -11.71 -10.62 4.18
C PRO A 86 -10.55 -11.30 4.89
N ILE A 87 -10.83 -12.25 5.78
CA ILE A 87 -9.86 -13.11 6.47
C ILE A 87 -10.34 -14.56 6.32
N ASP A 88 -9.50 -15.44 5.76
CA ASP A 88 -9.78 -16.87 5.60
C ASP A 88 -8.54 -17.73 5.95
N PRO A 89 -8.44 -18.26 7.18
CA PRO A 89 -7.36 -19.15 7.60
C PRO A 89 -7.66 -20.64 7.32
N PHE A 90 -8.73 -20.97 6.59
CA PHE A 90 -9.12 -22.35 6.30
C PHE A 90 -8.79 -22.77 4.88
N THR A 91 -8.91 -21.84 3.92
CA THR A 91 -8.49 -22.05 2.53
C THR A 91 -6.97 -21.99 2.42
N ARG A 92 -6.33 -23.16 2.31
CA ARG A 92 -4.90 -23.22 1.99
C ARG A 92 -4.65 -22.83 0.55
N GLU A 93 -3.68 -21.94 0.34
CA GLU A 93 -3.17 -21.64 -0.99
C GLU A 93 -2.55 -22.88 -1.65
N SER A 94 -2.65 -22.94 -2.98
CA SER A 94 -2.13 -24.04 -3.79
C SER A 94 -0.61 -24.00 -3.94
N CYS A 95 -0.02 -22.81 -3.94
CA CYS A 95 1.42 -22.59 -3.94
C CYS A 95 1.87 -22.24 -2.52
N LYS A 96 2.97 -22.83 -2.05
CA LYS A 96 3.58 -22.41 -0.77
C LYS A 96 4.48 -21.19 -1.02
N PRO A 97 4.40 -20.13 -0.20
CA PRO A 97 5.28 -18.99 -0.34
C PRO A 97 6.74 -19.40 -0.11
N SER A 98 7.64 -18.75 -0.84
CA SER A 98 9.07 -19.06 -0.85
C SER A 98 9.88 -17.79 -0.96
N ALA A 99 11.13 -17.83 -0.51
CA ALA A 99 12.08 -16.73 -0.56
C ALA A 99 12.60 -16.45 -2.00
N THR A 100 11.71 -16.41 -3.00
CA THR A 100 12.02 -16.25 -4.44
C THR A 100 11.72 -14.85 -5.00
N GLN A 101 11.05 -14.00 -4.23
CA GLN A 101 10.54 -12.71 -4.71
C GLN A 101 11.64 -11.72 -5.12
N GLY A 102 11.21 -10.67 -5.83
CA GLY A 102 12.03 -9.57 -6.30
C GLY A 102 11.16 -8.33 -6.54
N VAL A 103 11.77 -7.27 -7.07
CA VAL A 103 11.11 -5.99 -7.35
C VAL A 103 9.89 -6.18 -8.28
N PRO A 104 8.71 -5.66 -7.90
CA PRO A 104 7.51 -5.71 -8.73
C PRO A 104 7.60 -4.75 -9.93
N LEU A 105 6.80 -5.06 -10.94
CA LEU A 105 6.70 -4.33 -12.21
C LEU A 105 5.46 -3.45 -12.24
N GLY A 106 5.60 -2.28 -12.86
CA GLY A 106 4.51 -1.33 -13.12
C GLY A 106 4.35 -0.24 -12.05
N GLY A 107 3.54 0.76 -12.38
CA GLY A 107 3.15 1.85 -11.49
C GLY A 107 2.05 1.45 -10.50
N MET A 108 1.86 2.30 -9.50
CA MET A 108 0.85 2.17 -8.44
C MET A 108 -0.57 2.10 -9.01
N GLY A 109 -1.41 1.22 -8.47
CA GLY A 109 -2.83 1.11 -8.86
C GLY A 109 -3.11 0.46 -10.22
N SER A 110 -2.07 0.18 -11.00
CA SER A 110 -2.14 -0.30 -12.37
C SER A 110 -2.34 -1.83 -12.48
N GLY A 111 -2.36 -2.52 -11.33
CA GLY A 111 -2.08 -3.95 -11.21
C GLY A 111 -0.57 -4.21 -11.19
N SER A 112 -0.13 -5.35 -10.66
CA SER A 112 1.31 -5.64 -10.54
C SER A 112 1.68 -7.07 -10.89
N ILE A 113 2.92 -7.25 -11.34
CA ILE A 113 3.55 -8.55 -11.61
C ILE A 113 4.92 -8.54 -10.93
N SER A 114 5.25 -9.54 -10.12
CA SER A 114 6.58 -9.62 -9.50
C SER A 114 7.54 -10.41 -10.36
N ARG A 115 8.77 -9.91 -10.56
CA ARG A 115 9.84 -10.73 -11.14
C ARG A 115 10.74 -11.21 -10.01
N GLY A 116 10.72 -12.52 -9.76
CA GLY A 116 11.54 -13.16 -8.75
C GLY A 116 13.03 -12.95 -9.00
N PHE A 117 13.85 -13.04 -7.95
CA PHE A 117 15.29 -12.77 -8.09
C PHE A 117 15.97 -13.74 -9.07
N ARG A 118 15.39 -14.93 -9.33
CA ARG A 118 15.88 -15.91 -10.32
C ARG A 118 15.41 -15.64 -11.75
N GLY A 119 14.61 -14.60 -11.97
CA GLY A 119 14.15 -14.13 -13.27
C GLY A 119 12.72 -14.52 -13.64
N GLU A 120 12.02 -15.33 -12.83
CA GLU A 120 10.67 -15.82 -13.12
C GLU A 120 9.58 -14.77 -12.85
N PHE A 121 8.56 -14.69 -13.71
CA PHE A 121 7.41 -13.80 -13.52
C PHE A 121 6.32 -14.51 -12.71
N ARG A 122 5.99 -13.97 -11.54
CA ARG A 122 5.16 -14.58 -10.48
C ARG A 122 4.34 -13.51 -9.74
N GLN A 123 3.48 -13.96 -8.82
CA GLN A 123 2.73 -13.07 -7.92
C GLN A 123 1.97 -11.97 -8.68
N TRP A 124 0.94 -12.39 -9.40
CA TRP A 124 0.15 -11.54 -10.28
C TRP A 124 -1.04 -10.95 -9.52
N GLN A 125 -1.23 -9.63 -9.63
CA GLN A 125 -2.30 -8.88 -8.97
C GLN A 125 -2.95 -7.93 -9.98
N ILE A 126 -3.57 -8.48 -11.01
CA ILE A 126 -4.28 -7.70 -12.06
C ILE A 126 -5.76 -7.51 -11.70
N ILE A 127 -6.39 -8.52 -11.09
CA ILE A 127 -7.78 -8.48 -10.62
C ILE A 127 -7.80 -7.97 -9.16
N PRO A 128 -8.67 -7.00 -8.80
CA PRO A 128 -8.73 -6.46 -7.43
C PRO A 128 -8.95 -7.54 -6.37
N GLY A 129 -8.13 -7.52 -5.31
CA GLY A 129 -8.22 -8.47 -4.20
C GLY A 129 -7.79 -9.92 -4.52
N VAL A 130 -7.24 -10.18 -5.71
CA VAL A 130 -6.71 -11.48 -6.13
C VAL A 130 -5.20 -11.41 -6.26
N CYS A 131 -4.51 -12.39 -5.68
CA CYS A 131 -3.07 -12.58 -5.82
C CYS A 131 -2.81 -14.01 -6.29
N GLU A 132 -2.19 -14.19 -7.45
CA GLU A 132 -1.82 -15.50 -8.01
C GLU A 132 -0.31 -15.72 -7.80
N PRO A 133 0.12 -16.43 -6.73
CA PRO A 133 1.53 -16.48 -6.30
C PRO A 133 2.45 -17.34 -7.18
N SER A 134 1.87 -18.20 -8.03
CA SER A 134 2.60 -19.15 -8.88
C SER A 134 3.34 -18.45 -10.03
N PRO A 135 4.55 -18.91 -10.40
CA PRO A 135 5.25 -18.40 -11.59
C PRO A 135 4.63 -18.92 -12.89
N VAL A 136 4.56 -18.08 -13.91
CA VAL A 136 4.19 -18.49 -15.27
C VAL A 136 5.48 -18.82 -16.02
N MET A 137 5.88 -20.09 -16.01
CA MET A 137 7.21 -20.52 -16.45
C MET A 137 7.51 -20.31 -17.95
N ALA A 138 6.49 -20.09 -18.79
CA ALA A 138 6.65 -19.70 -20.19
C ALA A 138 7.05 -18.23 -20.37
N ASN A 139 6.90 -17.38 -19.35
CA ASN A 139 7.30 -15.98 -19.37
C ASN A 139 8.78 -15.91 -18.99
N GLN A 140 9.66 -15.67 -19.96
CA GLN A 140 11.11 -15.75 -19.77
C GLN A 140 11.86 -14.78 -20.66
N PHE A 141 13.08 -14.44 -20.22
CA PHE A 141 14.13 -14.02 -21.13
C PHE A 141 15.06 -15.20 -21.43
N SER A 142 15.46 -15.36 -22.68
CA SER A 142 16.45 -16.34 -23.13
C SER A 142 17.51 -15.69 -24.00
N ILE A 143 18.71 -16.26 -24.02
CA ILE A 143 19.84 -15.79 -24.83
C ILE A 143 20.34 -16.89 -25.76
N PHE A 144 20.64 -16.50 -27.00
CA PHE A 144 21.27 -17.33 -28.02
C PHE A 144 22.50 -16.59 -28.53
N VAL A 145 23.65 -17.27 -28.56
CA VAL A 145 24.94 -16.70 -28.97
C VAL A 145 25.59 -17.60 -30.00
N SER A 146 26.03 -17.03 -31.12
CA SER A 146 26.92 -17.68 -32.08
C SER A 146 28.11 -16.77 -32.40
N ARG A 147 29.31 -17.35 -32.53
CA ARG A 147 30.55 -16.60 -32.79
C ARG A 147 31.09 -16.86 -34.20
N ASP A 148 31.66 -15.82 -34.80
CA ASP A 148 32.30 -15.89 -36.12
C ASP A 148 33.52 -16.82 -36.05
N GLY A 149 33.32 -18.03 -36.58
CA GLY A 149 34.21 -19.18 -36.38
C GLY A 149 33.45 -20.51 -36.28
N GLY A 150 32.14 -20.48 -36.01
CA GLY A 150 31.21 -21.63 -36.13
C GLY A 150 31.37 -22.74 -35.08
N ASN A 151 32.45 -22.75 -34.32
CA ASN A 151 32.80 -23.80 -33.35
C ASN A 151 32.22 -23.60 -31.94
N LYS A 152 31.56 -22.47 -31.67
CA LYS A 152 30.93 -22.15 -30.38
C LYS A 152 29.53 -21.57 -30.61
N SER A 153 28.53 -22.20 -30.02
CA SER A 153 27.20 -21.64 -29.84
C SER A 153 26.68 -21.94 -28.44
N PHE A 154 25.90 -21.02 -27.89
CA PHE A 154 25.31 -21.12 -26.57
C PHE A 154 23.83 -20.76 -26.66
N ALA A 155 22.99 -21.49 -25.95
CA ALA A 155 21.56 -21.20 -25.82
C ALA A 155 21.12 -21.48 -24.38
N SER A 156 20.53 -20.49 -23.71
CA SER A 156 19.98 -20.68 -22.36
C SER A 156 18.79 -19.78 -22.08
N VAL A 157 17.80 -20.32 -21.38
CA VAL A 157 16.87 -19.51 -20.58
C VAL A 157 17.68 -18.81 -19.49
N LEU A 158 17.38 -17.54 -19.21
CA LEU A 158 18.09 -16.70 -18.25
C LEU A 158 17.54 -16.82 -16.81
N ALA A 159 17.07 -18.01 -16.46
CA ALA A 159 16.56 -18.38 -15.14
C ALA A 159 17.20 -19.71 -14.69
N PRO A 160 17.88 -19.77 -13.52
CA PRO A 160 18.54 -20.97 -13.04
C PRO A 160 17.70 -21.80 -12.07
N GLY A 161 18.03 -23.09 -12.03
CA GLY A 161 17.48 -24.07 -11.10
C GLY A 161 16.61 -25.14 -11.77
N GLN A 162 16.07 -26.04 -10.95
CA GLN A 162 15.03 -26.97 -11.37
C GLN A 162 13.68 -26.40 -10.93
N HIS A 163 12.78 -26.19 -11.89
CA HIS A 163 11.46 -25.62 -11.65
C HIS A 163 10.42 -26.73 -11.55
N GLU A 164 9.41 -26.56 -10.68
CA GLU A 164 8.32 -27.54 -10.58
C GLU A 164 7.53 -27.61 -11.90
N GLY A 165 7.06 -28.82 -12.26
CA GLY A 165 6.45 -29.10 -13.57
C GLY A 165 7.45 -29.35 -14.71
N LEU A 166 8.63 -28.71 -14.68
CA LEU A 166 9.77 -28.99 -15.55
C LEU A 166 10.52 -30.23 -15.04
N GLY A 167 9.99 -31.41 -15.33
CA GLY A 167 10.47 -32.69 -14.80
C GLY A 167 11.96 -32.94 -15.02
N SER A 168 12.61 -33.59 -14.05
CA SER A 168 14.07 -33.84 -14.00
C SER A 168 14.65 -34.73 -15.10
N ARG A 169 13.83 -35.12 -16.09
CA ARG A 169 14.22 -35.80 -17.32
C ARG A 169 13.42 -35.19 -18.46
N LYS A 170 14.10 -34.59 -19.44
CA LYS A 170 13.50 -34.27 -20.75
C LYS A 170 12.90 -35.55 -21.32
N ARG A 171 11.59 -35.55 -21.59
CA ARG A 171 10.99 -36.60 -22.42
C ARG A 171 11.31 -36.27 -23.88
N ALA A 172 11.68 -37.26 -24.69
CA ALA A 172 12.15 -37.01 -26.06
C ALA A 172 11.06 -36.44 -26.99
N ASP A 173 9.82 -36.77 -26.64
CA ASP A 173 8.54 -36.37 -27.25
C ASP A 173 8.00 -35.02 -26.77
N ASP A 174 8.57 -34.41 -25.72
CA ASP A 174 8.05 -33.15 -25.15
C ASP A 174 8.16 -31.99 -26.17
N GLN A 175 7.02 -31.33 -26.41
CA GLN A 175 6.85 -30.17 -27.29
C GLN A 175 6.71 -28.84 -26.53
N GLY A 176 6.53 -28.91 -25.21
CA GLY A 176 6.38 -27.76 -24.32
C GLY A 176 7.71 -27.15 -23.86
N ILE A 177 7.65 -26.31 -22.83
CA ILE A 177 8.80 -25.52 -22.34
C ILE A 177 9.96 -26.36 -21.78
N SER A 178 9.81 -27.67 -21.54
CA SER A 178 10.94 -28.54 -21.12
C SER A 178 11.93 -28.81 -22.26
N SER A 179 11.50 -28.62 -23.51
CA SER A 179 12.37 -28.68 -24.68
C SER A 179 13.50 -27.63 -24.63
N TRP A 180 13.24 -26.48 -24.00
CA TRP A 180 14.15 -25.32 -23.92
C TRP A 180 15.48 -25.62 -23.20
N GLY A 181 16.45 -24.72 -23.38
CA GLY A 181 17.78 -24.80 -22.76
C GLY A 181 17.79 -24.23 -21.35
N TRP A 182 17.32 -24.97 -20.34
CA TRP A 182 17.43 -24.57 -18.93
C TRP A 182 18.86 -24.82 -18.40
N ASN A 183 19.83 -24.11 -18.97
CA ASN A 183 21.27 -24.40 -18.84
C ASN A 183 22.02 -23.48 -17.87
N LEU A 184 21.37 -22.42 -17.36
CA LEU A 184 21.99 -21.46 -16.47
C LEU A 184 22.23 -22.07 -15.08
N ASN A 185 23.49 -22.10 -14.63
CA ASN A 185 23.84 -22.47 -13.26
C ASN A 185 23.51 -21.30 -12.31
N GLY A 186 23.91 -20.07 -12.68
CA GLY A 186 23.64 -18.87 -11.90
C GLY A 186 24.61 -18.69 -10.73
N GLN A 187 25.77 -19.36 -10.78
CA GLN A 187 26.83 -19.27 -9.78
C GLN A 187 27.68 -18.00 -9.96
N HIS A 188 27.78 -17.50 -11.18
CA HIS A 188 28.44 -16.25 -11.56
C HIS A 188 27.42 -15.20 -11.99
N SER A 189 26.16 -15.37 -11.59
CA SER A 189 25.07 -14.47 -11.90
C SER A 189 24.43 -13.94 -10.61
N THR A 190 24.07 -12.67 -10.59
CA THR A 190 23.62 -11.95 -9.39
C THR A 190 22.46 -11.03 -9.71
N TYR A 191 21.42 -11.10 -8.89
CA TYR A 191 20.33 -10.14 -8.86
C TYR A 191 20.65 -9.03 -7.86
N HIS A 192 20.30 -7.79 -8.20
CA HIS A 192 20.42 -6.61 -7.36
C HIS A 192 19.11 -5.82 -7.39
N ALA A 193 18.73 -5.21 -6.27
CA ALA A 193 17.49 -4.47 -6.16
C ALA A 193 17.63 -3.16 -5.38
N LEU A 194 17.05 -2.11 -5.96
CA LEU A 194 16.86 -0.80 -5.35
C LEU A 194 15.57 -0.21 -5.95
N PHE A 195 14.43 -0.65 -5.42
CA PHE A 195 13.09 -0.31 -5.90
C PHE A 195 12.97 1.19 -6.26
N PRO A 196 12.41 1.55 -7.44
CA PRO A 196 11.67 0.69 -8.38
C PRO A 196 12.52 -0.05 -9.42
N ARG A 197 13.86 -0.05 -9.26
CA ARG A 197 14.79 -0.66 -10.22
C ARG A 197 15.39 -1.97 -9.70
N ALA A 198 15.75 -2.85 -10.62
CA ALA A 198 16.54 -4.04 -10.34
C ALA A 198 17.55 -4.31 -11.47
N TRP A 199 18.62 -5.04 -11.17
CA TRP A 199 19.65 -5.42 -12.14
C TRP A 199 19.89 -6.93 -12.03
N THR A 200 19.94 -7.63 -13.15
CA THR A 200 20.47 -9.00 -13.20
C THR A 200 21.76 -9.03 -14.01
N ILE A 201 22.86 -9.34 -13.34
CA ILE A 201 24.19 -9.46 -13.95
C ILE A 201 24.49 -10.94 -14.19
N TYR A 202 24.93 -11.27 -15.41
CA TYR A 202 25.41 -12.60 -15.80
C TYR A 202 26.88 -12.48 -16.21
N ASP A 203 27.80 -12.87 -15.31
CA ASP A 203 29.25 -12.73 -15.49
C ASP A 203 29.85 -13.98 -16.17
N GLY A 204 29.71 -14.07 -17.50
CA GLY A 204 30.23 -15.20 -18.28
C GLY A 204 29.32 -16.44 -18.32
N GLU A 205 28.01 -16.27 -18.09
CA GLU A 205 27.01 -17.33 -18.24
C GLU A 205 25.95 -16.90 -19.27
N PRO A 206 25.59 -17.73 -20.28
CA PRO A 206 26.16 -19.05 -20.61
C PRO A 206 27.46 -19.01 -21.43
N ASP A 207 27.82 -17.86 -22.04
CA ASP A 207 29.08 -17.68 -22.78
C ASP A 207 30.15 -17.03 -21.89
N PRO A 208 31.27 -17.71 -21.57
CA PRO A 208 32.34 -17.16 -20.74
C PRO A 208 32.96 -15.85 -21.26
N GLU A 209 32.90 -15.63 -22.58
CA GLU A 209 33.47 -14.46 -23.27
C GLU A 209 32.44 -13.33 -23.48
N LEU A 210 31.27 -13.40 -22.83
CA LEU A 210 30.22 -12.37 -22.85
C LEU A 210 29.88 -11.95 -21.41
N LYS A 211 29.70 -10.64 -21.18
CA LYS A 211 29.12 -10.07 -19.95
C LYS A 211 27.77 -9.45 -20.28
N VAL A 212 26.76 -9.74 -19.47
CA VAL A 212 25.40 -9.26 -19.68
C VAL A 212 24.89 -8.60 -18.40
N SER A 213 24.33 -7.40 -18.53
CA SER A 213 23.50 -6.76 -17.51
C SER A 213 22.09 -6.60 -18.03
N CYS A 214 21.08 -6.88 -17.22
CA CYS A 214 19.67 -6.61 -17.48
C CYS A 214 19.17 -5.62 -16.43
N ARG A 215 18.93 -4.37 -16.82
CA ARG A 215 18.23 -3.37 -15.99
C ARG A 215 16.73 -3.54 -16.14
N GLN A 216 16.03 -3.71 -15.02
CA GLN A 216 14.57 -3.70 -14.92
C GLN A 216 14.15 -2.35 -14.32
N ILE A 217 13.29 -1.62 -15.03
CA ILE A 217 12.86 -0.27 -14.66
C ILE A 217 11.33 -0.21 -14.69
N SER A 218 10.71 0.25 -13.61
CA SER A 218 9.28 0.60 -13.56
C SER A 218 9.12 2.09 -13.22
N PRO A 219 8.09 2.76 -13.75
CA PRO A 219 7.85 4.16 -13.45
C PRO A 219 7.25 4.30 -12.04
N PHE A 220 8.08 4.73 -11.10
CA PHE A 220 7.69 5.17 -9.76
C PHE A 220 8.57 6.36 -9.42
N ILE A 221 7.97 7.55 -9.46
CA ILE A 221 8.64 8.84 -9.34
C ILE A 221 7.81 9.67 -8.36
N PRO A 222 8.32 9.92 -7.13
CA PRO A 222 7.64 10.73 -6.13
C PRO A 222 7.16 12.07 -6.69
N HIS A 223 5.96 12.48 -6.29
CA HIS A 223 5.21 13.64 -6.79
C HIS A 223 4.82 13.63 -8.28
N ASP A 224 5.22 12.65 -9.10
CA ASP A 224 4.68 12.45 -10.45
C ASP A 224 3.48 11.51 -10.40
N TYR A 225 2.28 12.08 -10.53
CA TYR A 225 1.00 11.36 -10.47
C TYR A 225 0.51 10.84 -11.83
N ARG A 226 1.31 10.98 -12.91
CA ARG A 226 1.07 10.39 -14.22
C ARG A 226 1.91 9.13 -14.38
N GLU A 227 3.23 9.30 -14.40
CA GLU A 227 4.19 8.22 -14.68
C GLU A 227 4.07 7.11 -13.63
N SER A 228 3.94 7.47 -12.35
CA SER A 228 3.77 6.52 -11.24
C SER A 228 2.46 5.72 -11.27
N SER A 229 1.57 5.96 -12.23
CA SER A 229 0.33 5.19 -12.43
C SER A 229 0.39 4.19 -13.61
N LEU A 230 1.47 4.20 -14.40
CA LEU A 230 1.50 3.51 -15.70
C LEU A 230 1.77 1.99 -15.58
N PRO A 231 0.94 1.12 -16.18
CA PRO A 231 1.16 -0.33 -16.21
C PRO A 231 2.21 -0.73 -17.25
N ALA A 232 3.47 -0.31 -17.03
CA ALA A 232 4.58 -0.60 -17.92
C ALA A 232 5.90 -0.84 -17.16
N ALA A 233 6.78 -1.62 -17.77
CA ALA A 233 8.16 -1.82 -17.32
C ALA A 233 9.10 -2.04 -18.51
N VAL A 234 10.37 -1.70 -18.34
CA VAL A 234 11.42 -1.84 -19.37
C VAL A 234 12.55 -2.74 -18.88
N PHE A 235 13.08 -3.54 -19.79
CA PHE A 235 14.21 -4.44 -19.60
C PHE A 235 15.34 -4.05 -20.56
N VAL A 236 16.34 -3.32 -20.06
CA VAL A 236 17.49 -2.84 -20.85
C VAL A 236 18.67 -3.79 -20.66
N TYR A 237 18.98 -4.53 -21.71
CA TYR A 237 20.12 -5.44 -21.77
C TYR A 237 21.35 -4.74 -22.31
N THR A 238 22.44 -4.72 -21.53
CA THR A 238 23.77 -4.29 -21.97
C THR A 238 24.66 -5.51 -22.16
N LEU A 239 25.18 -5.65 -23.37
CA LEU A 239 26.00 -6.76 -23.84
C LEU A 239 27.44 -6.28 -24.02
N VAL A 240 28.42 -6.96 -23.42
CA VAL A 240 29.85 -6.66 -23.58
C VAL A 240 30.61 -7.92 -24.00
N ASN A 241 31.13 -7.93 -25.23
CA ASN A 241 31.89 -9.06 -25.75
C ASN A 241 33.36 -8.92 -25.34
N THR A 242 33.83 -9.75 -24.41
CA THR A 242 35.24 -9.76 -23.98
C THR A 242 36.12 -10.68 -24.84
N GLY A 243 35.52 -11.46 -25.74
CA GLY A 243 36.23 -12.39 -26.63
C GLY A 243 36.87 -11.72 -27.85
N LYS A 244 37.64 -12.52 -28.59
CA LYS A 244 38.37 -12.08 -29.80
C LYS A 244 37.54 -12.21 -31.10
N GLU A 245 36.47 -12.98 -31.04
CA GLU A 245 35.56 -13.24 -32.16
C GLU A 245 34.30 -12.38 -32.00
N ARG A 246 33.78 -11.88 -33.11
CA ARG A 246 32.48 -11.21 -33.18
C ARG A 246 31.38 -12.21 -32.76
N ALA A 247 30.38 -11.73 -32.03
CA ALA A 247 29.26 -12.55 -31.56
C ALA A 247 27.93 -12.01 -32.09
N LYS A 248 27.13 -12.86 -32.75
CA LYS A 248 25.69 -12.61 -32.91
C LYS A 248 25.03 -13.02 -31.60
N VAL A 249 24.43 -12.04 -30.91
CA VAL A 249 23.67 -12.26 -29.68
C VAL A 249 22.22 -11.96 -29.96
N SER A 250 21.36 -12.94 -29.72
CA SER A 250 19.92 -12.83 -29.88
C SER A 250 19.26 -13.03 -28.51
N LEU A 251 18.57 -11.99 -28.05
CA LEU A 251 17.74 -12.04 -26.85
C LEU A 251 16.30 -12.34 -27.27
N LEU A 252 15.63 -13.18 -26.49
CA LEU A 252 14.26 -13.60 -26.72
C LEU A 252 13.44 -13.31 -25.47
N PHE A 253 12.36 -12.54 -25.60
CA PHE A 253 11.36 -12.33 -24.57
C PHE A 253 10.10 -13.12 -24.94
N THR A 254 9.73 -14.11 -24.12
CA THR A 254 8.51 -14.92 -24.29
C THR A 254 7.46 -14.54 -23.27
N TRP A 255 6.19 -14.61 -23.67
CA TRP A 255 5.05 -14.30 -22.80
C TRP A 255 3.84 -15.18 -23.12
N ALA A 256 3.26 -15.83 -22.10
CA ALA A 256 1.97 -16.49 -22.22
C ALA A 256 0.84 -15.46 -22.12
N ASN A 257 -0.25 -15.67 -22.87
CA ASN A 257 -1.47 -14.89 -22.77
C ASN A 257 -2.21 -15.24 -21.46
N SER A 258 -1.72 -14.71 -20.34
CA SER A 258 -2.10 -15.08 -18.98
C SER A 258 -1.99 -13.91 -18.02
N ILE A 259 -2.89 -13.86 -17.03
CA ILE A 259 -2.80 -13.00 -15.85
C ILE A 259 -2.37 -13.78 -14.58
N GLY A 260 -1.69 -14.93 -14.76
CA GLY A 260 -1.34 -15.85 -13.67
C GLY A 260 -2.37 -16.96 -13.44
N GLY A 261 -2.05 -17.88 -12.52
CA GLY A 261 -2.90 -19.03 -12.19
C GLY A 261 -3.28 -19.86 -13.43
N ASN A 262 -4.54 -20.32 -13.47
CA ASN A 262 -5.11 -21.07 -14.60
C ASN A 262 -5.79 -20.17 -15.65
N SER A 263 -5.57 -18.85 -15.62
CA SER A 263 -6.27 -17.90 -16.50
C SER A 263 -6.08 -18.18 -17.99
N HIS A 264 -4.90 -18.65 -18.39
CA HIS A 264 -4.53 -18.99 -19.76
C HIS A 264 -5.28 -20.20 -20.34
N LEU A 265 -6.04 -20.94 -19.53
CA LEU A 265 -6.78 -22.13 -19.97
C LEU A 265 -8.24 -21.81 -20.32
N THR A 266 -8.69 -20.55 -20.24
CA THR A 266 -10.11 -20.22 -20.41
C THR A 266 -10.58 -20.22 -21.86
N GLY A 267 -9.64 -20.11 -22.81
CA GLY A 267 -9.93 -20.03 -24.24
C GLY A 267 -10.27 -18.61 -24.71
N ASP A 268 -10.47 -18.47 -26.02
CA ASP A 268 -10.69 -17.22 -26.74
C ASP A 268 -9.55 -16.19 -26.60
N HIS A 269 -8.33 -16.64 -26.29
CA HIS A 269 -7.14 -15.78 -26.27
C HIS A 269 -6.63 -15.55 -27.68
N VAL A 270 -6.25 -14.32 -28.04
CA VAL A 270 -5.75 -13.95 -29.38
C VAL A 270 -4.44 -13.18 -29.23
N ASN A 271 -3.47 -13.41 -30.12
CA ASN A 271 -2.25 -12.61 -30.20
C ASN A 271 -2.12 -12.02 -31.61
N GLU A 272 -1.63 -10.78 -31.73
CA GLU A 272 -1.37 -10.14 -33.03
C GLU A 272 -0.02 -9.38 -33.05
N PRO A 273 0.74 -9.42 -34.15
CA PRO A 273 1.94 -8.62 -34.31
C PRO A 273 1.61 -7.14 -34.48
N PHE A 274 2.53 -6.26 -34.06
CA PHE A 274 2.46 -4.84 -34.41
C PHE A 274 3.84 -4.25 -34.71
N ILE A 275 3.83 -3.17 -35.50
CA ILE A 275 4.93 -2.25 -35.72
C ILE A 275 4.38 -0.85 -35.38
N ALA A 276 5.01 -0.18 -34.43
CA ALA A 276 4.69 1.18 -34.00
C ALA A 276 5.75 2.17 -34.53
N GLU A 277 5.68 3.42 -34.10
CA GLU A 277 6.66 4.45 -34.42
C GLU A 277 8.02 4.21 -33.70
N ASP A 278 9.04 5.01 -34.02
CA ASP A 278 10.38 4.97 -33.43
C ASP A 278 11.07 3.58 -33.38
N GLY A 279 10.73 2.71 -34.34
CA GLY A 279 11.29 1.35 -34.46
C GLY A 279 10.77 0.38 -33.40
N VAL A 280 9.75 0.76 -32.62
CA VAL A 280 9.13 -0.16 -31.64
C VAL A 280 8.31 -1.21 -32.37
N SER A 281 8.53 -2.48 -32.07
CA SER A 281 7.83 -3.61 -32.70
C SER A 281 7.63 -4.75 -31.71
N GLY A 282 6.51 -5.47 -31.81
CA GLY A 282 6.11 -6.40 -30.77
C GLY A 282 4.91 -7.26 -31.10
N VAL A 283 4.33 -7.84 -30.04
CA VAL A 283 3.10 -8.63 -30.10
C VAL A 283 2.14 -8.13 -29.02
N LEU A 284 0.90 -7.87 -29.41
CA LEU A 284 -0.24 -7.57 -28.53
C LEU A 284 -0.99 -8.87 -28.24
N LEU A 285 -1.22 -9.18 -26.97
CA LEU A 285 -1.89 -10.38 -26.49
C LEU A 285 -3.20 -9.99 -25.81
N HIS A 286 -4.32 -10.38 -26.42
CA HIS A 286 -5.68 -10.15 -25.94
C HIS A 286 -6.10 -11.26 -24.98
N HIS A 287 -6.19 -10.93 -23.70
CA HIS A 287 -6.54 -11.86 -22.63
C HIS A 287 -8.00 -11.70 -22.17
N LYS A 288 -8.85 -12.62 -22.62
CA LYS A 288 -10.24 -12.75 -22.14
C LYS A 288 -10.28 -13.36 -20.74
N THR A 289 -10.60 -12.56 -19.74
CA THR A 289 -10.73 -13.03 -18.35
C THR A 289 -12.05 -13.77 -18.08
N ALA A 290 -12.02 -14.82 -17.28
CA ALA A 290 -13.21 -15.54 -16.83
C ALA A 290 -14.03 -14.80 -15.73
N LYS A 291 -15.19 -15.38 -15.38
CA LYS A 291 -16.11 -14.95 -14.32
C LYS A 291 -16.67 -13.53 -14.49
N GLY A 292 -16.70 -13.01 -15.72
CA GLY A 292 -17.22 -11.68 -16.01
C GLY A 292 -16.35 -10.53 -15.48
N ASN A 293 -15.05 -10.79 -15.28
CA ASN A 293 -14.06 -9.73 -15.10
C ASN A 293 -13.82 -8.97 -16.43
N PRO A 294 -13.26 -7.75 -16.40
CA PRO A 294 -12.87 -7.03 -17.61
C PRO A 294 -11.64 -7.68 -18.28
N PRO A 295 -11.57 -7.69 -19.62
CA PRO A 295 -10.42 -8.20 -20.35
C PRO A 295 -9.15 -7.40 -20.03
N VAL A 296 -8.01 -8.00 -20.35
CA VAL A 296 -6.67 -7.42 -20.20
C VAL A 296 -5.94 -7.58 -21.52
N THR A 297 -5.21 -6.57 -21.98
CA THR A 297 -4.25 -6.75 -23.08
C THR A 297 -2.82 -6.62 -22.55
N PHE A 298 -1.89 -7.39 -23.10
CA PHE A 298 -0.46 -7.25 -22.84
C PHE A 298 0.26 -6.88 -24.13
N ALA A 299 1.20 -5.94 -24.09
CA ALA A 299 2.15 -5.73 -25.16
C ALA A 299 3.55 -6.13 -24.67
N ILE A 300 4.19 -7.04 -25.40
CA ILE A 300 5.64 -7.25 -25.33
C ILE A 300 6.27 -6.66 -26.58
N ALA A 301 7.32 -5.87 -26.42
CA ALA A 301 7.96 -5.16 -27.53
C ALA A 301 9.47 -5.03 -27.37
N ALA A 302 10.15 -4.69 -28.46
CA ALA A 302 11.54 -4.27 -28.50
C ALA A 302 11.71 -3.11 -29.49
N CYS A 303 12.80 -2.34 -29.34
CA CYS A 303 13.14 -1.25 -30.25
C CYS A 303 14.19 -1.69 -31.29
N GLU A 304 13.85 -1.63 -32.58
CA GLU A 304 14.77 -1.82 -33.70
C GLU A 304 15.68 -0.59 -33.84
N THR A 305 16.99 -0.81 -33.94
CA THR A 305 17.99 0.27 -34.07
C THR A 305 19.01 -0.09 -35.15
N GLN A 306 19.92 0.83 -35.48
CA GLN A 306 20.99 0.57 -36.47
C GLN A 306 21.83 -0.69 -36.19
N ASN A 307 21.92 -1.13 -34.93
CA ASN A 307 22.71 -2.30 -34.51
C ASN A 307 21.85 -3.47 -34.00
N VAL A 308 20.51 -3.31 -33.92
CA VAL A 308 19.58 -4.27 -33.30
C VAL A 308 18.42 -4.52 -34.24
N SER A 309 18.30 -5.75 -34.77
CA SER A 309 17.16 -6.20 -35.57
C SER A 309 16.10 -6.84 -34.69
N VAL A 310 14.83 -6.46 -34.87
CA VAL A 310 13.68 -7.06 -34.16
C VAL A 310 12.93 -8.03 -35.08
N SER A 311 12.47 -9.15 -34.52
CA SER A 311 11.61 -10.14 -35.18
C SER A 311 10.64 -10.75 -34.16
N VAL A 312 9.48 -11.22 -34.61
CA VAL A 312 8.42 -11.71 -33.72
C VAL A 312 7.91 -13.09 -34.12
N LEU A 313 7.42 -13.84 -33.14
CA LEU A 313 6.57 -15.00 -33.33
C LEU A 313 5.24 -14.73 -32.60
N PRO A 314 4.17 -14.34 -33.31
CA PRO A 314 2.90 -13.93 -32.68
C PRO A 314 2.25 -15.03 -31.86
N CYS A 315 2.39 -16.29 -32.30
CA CYS A 315 1.72 -17.44 -31.71
C CYS A 315 2.63 -18.67 -31.71
N PHE A 316 2.83 -19.26 -30.55
CA PHE A 316 3.21 -20.66 -30.36
C PHE A 316 2.43 -21.25 -29.18
N GLY A 317 2.26 -22.57 -29.16
CA GLY A 317 1.57 -23.29 -28.09
C GLY A 317 2.49 -24.22 -27.30
N LEU A 318 1.98 -24.71 -26.17
CA LEU A 318 2.74 -25.56 -25.23
C LEU A 318 2.43 -27.06 -25.35
N THR A 319 1.65 -27.48 -26.35
CA THR A 319 1.20 -28.87 -26.54
C THR A 319 1.37 -29.34 -27.99
N ASP A 320 1.41 -30.65 -28.18
CA ASP A 320 1.61 -31.33 -29.47
C ASP A 320 0.56 -30.99 -30.54
N GLY A 321 -0.60 -30.44 -30.15
CA GLY A 321 -1.69 -30.07 -31.06
C GLY A 321 -1.56 -28.68 -31.67
N SER A 322 -0.61 -27.86 -31.21
CA SER A 322 -0.43 -26.48 -31.69
C SER A 322 0.38 -26.43 -33.00
N ASN A 323 -0.02 -25.55 -33.92
CA ASN A 323 0.62 -25.41 -35.26
C ASN A 323 2.13 -25.11 -35.20
N ILE A 324 2.56 -24.36 -34.19
CA ILE A 324 3.96 -24.10 -33.85
C ILE A 324 4.10 -24.38 -32.37
N THR A 325 5.00 -25.28 -31.98
CA THR A 325 5.21 -25.65 -30.58
C THR A 325 6.32 -24.81 -29.94
N ALA A 326 6.38 -24.83 -28.61
CA ALA A 326 7.48 -24.21 -27.85
C ALA A 326 8.85 -24.81 -28.20
N LYS A 327 8.89 -26.08 -28.65
CA LYS A 327 10.08 -26.75 -29.18
C LYS A 327 10.48 -26.21 -30.56
N ASP A 328 9.53 -26.03 -31.47
CA ASP A 328 9.81 -25.49 -32.81
C ASP A 328 10.35 -24.07 -32.74
N MET A 329 9.74 -23.22 -31.91
CA MET A 329 10.24 -21.88 -31.60
C MET A 329 11.68 -21.93 -31.08
N TRP A 330 11.98 -22.82 -30.12
CA TRP A 330 13.33 -22.94 -29.57
C TRP A 330 14.35 -23.41 -30.63
N CYS A 331 13.99 -24.40 -31.45
CA CYS A 331 14.84 -24.88 -32.54
C CYS A 331 15.12 -23.78 -33.58
N LYS A 332 14.09 -23.03 -34.01
CA LYS A 332 14.24 -21.87 -34.91
C LYS A 332 15.21 -20.82 -34.34
N MET A 333 15.10 -20.52 -33.04
CA MET A 333 16.00 -19.58 -32.36
C MET A 333 17.43 -20.11 -32.18
N VAL A 334 17.64 -21.42 -31.94
CA VAL A 334 18.98 -22.03 -31.92
C VAL A 334 19.64 -22.00 -33.30
N GLN A 335 18.87 -22.17 -34.37
CA GLN A 335 19.37 -22.24 -35.74
C GLN A 335 19.66 -20.85 -36.34
N ASP A 336 18.66 -19.97 -36.31
CA ASP A 336 18.69 -18.70 -37.06
C ASP A 336 18.94 -17.49 -36.15
N GLY A 337 18.62 -17.60 -34.85
CA GLY A 337 18.66 -16.52 -33.86
C GLY A 337 17.57 -15.45 -34.06
N GLN A 338 16.61 -15.67 -34.96
CA GLN A 338 15.56 -14.69 -35.32
C GLN A 338 14.37 -15.41 -35.95
N PHE A 339 13.23 -14.71 -36.02
CA PHE A 339 12.04 -15.18 -36.74
C PHE A 339 11.94 -14.54 -38.13
N ASP A 340 11.06 -15.09 -38.97
CA ASP A 340 10.84 -14.63 -40.35
C ASP A 340 10.06 -13.31 -40.37
N ARG A 341 10.41 -12.34 -41.24
CA ARG A 341 9.81 -10.98 -41.19
C ARG A 341 8.34 -10.98 -41.61
N GLU A 342 7.91 -11.97 -42.40
CA GLU A 342 6.52 -12.20 -42.80
C GLU A 342 5.58 -12.38 -41.61
N ASN A 343 6.09 -12.74 -40.43
CA ASN A 343 5.31 -12.84 -39.19
C ASN A 343 4.69 -11.50 -38.76
N PHE A 344 5.23 -10.35 -39.18
CA PHE A 344 4.57 -9.05 -38.94
C PHE A 344 3.30 -8.85 -39.79
N SER A 345 3.14 -9.64 -40.86
CA SER A 345 1.99 -9.58 -41.76
C SER A 345 0.96 -10.70 -41.53
N SER A 346 1.09 -11.49 -40.45
CA SER A 346 0.18 -12.62 -40.17
C SER A 346 -1.24 -12.18 -39.77
N GLY A 347 -1.40 -10.95 -39.28
CA GLY A 347 -2.60 -10.52 -38.58
C GLY A 347 -2.83 -11.26 -37.25
N PRO A 348 -4.03 -11.14 -36.67
CA PRO A 348 -4.39 -11.83 -35.43
C PRO A 348 -4.36 -13.35 -35.57
N SER A 349 -3.92 -14.04 -34.51
CA SER A 349 -4.03 -15.48 -34.41
C SER A 349 -5.49 -15.95 -34.39
N MET A 350 -5.70 -17.23 -34.66
CA MET A 350 -6.96 -17.86 -34.27
C MET A 350 -7.13 -17.77 -32.74
N PRO A 351 -8.36 -17.62 -32.23
CA PRO A 351 -8.63 -17.68 -30.79
C PRO A 351 -8.28 -19.06 -30.22
N SER A 352 -7.65 -19.10 -29.04
CA SER A 352 -7.23 -20.34 -28.41
C SER A 352 -8.41 -21.19 -27.94
N SER A 353 -8.25 -22.51 -27.95
CA SER A 353 -9.26 -23.42 -27.39
C SER A 353 -9.23 -23.43 -25.85
N PRO A 354 -10.33 -23.73 -25.15
CA PRO A 354 -10.29 -23.98 -23.71
C PRO A 354 -9.32 -25.13 -23.37
N GLY A 355 -8.43 -24.89 -22.41
CA GLY A 355 -7.31 -25.79 -22.07
C GLY A 355 -6.03 -25.60 -22.90
N GLU A 356 -6.03 -24.77 -23.94
CA GLU A 356 -4.84 -24.45 -24.75
C GLU A 356 -4.15 -23.19 -24.23
N THR A 357 -2.82 -23.24 -24.08
CA THR A 357 -2.01 -22.06 -23.70
C THR A 357 -1.42 -21.40 -24.94
N LEU A 358 -1.83 -20.17 -25.22
CA LEU A 358 -1.29 -19.34 -26.29
C LEU A 358 -0.12 -18.49 -25.78
N CYS A 359 1.02 -18.51 -26.48
CA CYS A 359 2.21 -17.72 -26.15
C CYS A 359 2.70 -16.89 -27.35
N ALA A 360 3.39 -15.79 -27.06
CA ALA A 360 4.06 -14.93 -28.03
C ALA A 360 5.56 -14.83 -27.72
N ALA A 361 6.36 -14.47 -28.72
CA ALA A 361 7.77 -14.16 -28.52
C ALA A 361 8.22 -12.96 -29.36
N VAL A 362 9.09 -12.13 -28.76
CA VAL A 362 9.82 -11.05 -29.44
C VAL A 362 11.31 -11.35 -29.32
N SER A 363 12.02 -11.37 -30.44
CA SER A 363 13.48 -11.48 -30.45
C SER A 363 14.13 -10.20 -30.95
N ALA A 364 15.15 -9.76 -30.24
CA ALA A 364 16.02 -8.66 -30.64
C ALA A 364 17.47 -9.19 -30.77
N SER A 365 18.04 -9.02 -31.96
CA SER A 365 19.30 -9.62 -32.37
C SER A 365 20.32 -8.56 -32.75
N ALA A 366 21.52 -8.64 -32.18
CA ALA A 366 22.61 -7.70 -32.41
C ALA A 366 23.92 -8.42 -32.70
N TRP A 367 24.80 -7.77 -33.46
CA TRP A 367 26.19 -8.19 -33.60
C TRP A 367 27.07 -7.37 -32.67
N VAL A 368 27.83 -8.04 -31.80
CA VAL A 368 28.75 -7.41 -30.85
C VAL A 368 30.19 -7.70 -31.27
N GLU A 369 30.88 -6.66 -31.74
CA GLU A 369 32.29 -6.72 -32.16
C GLU A 369 33.22 -7.19 -31.02
N PRO A 370 34.41 -7.73 -31.32
CA PRO A 370 35.43 -8.02 -30.30
C PRO A 370 35.73 -6.79 -29.44
N HIS A 371 35.64 -6.93 -28.11
CA HIS A 371 35.73 -5.83 -27.14
C HIS A 371 34.67 -4.71 -27.29
N GLY A 372 33.66 -4.92 -28.14
CA GLY A 372 32.54 -4.03 -28.35
C GLY A 372 31.43 -4.16 -27.30
N LYS A 373 30.51 -3.20 -27.32
CA LYS A 373 29.31 -3.14 -26.48
C LYS A 373 28.07 -2.92 -27.34
N CYS A 374 26.91 -3.42 -26.90
CA CYS A 374 25.62 -3.16 -27.51
C CYS A 374 24.53 -3.10 -26.43
N THR A 375 23.52 -2.25 -26.63
CA THR A 375 22.34 -2.16 -25.76
C THR A 375 21.10 -2.60 -26.53
N VAL A 376 20.23 -3.37 -25.88
CA VAL A 376 18.98 -3.90 -26.43
C VAL A 376 17.87 -3.65 -25.40
N ALA A 377 16.78 -2.98 -25.77
CA ALA A 377 15.68 -2.67 -24.86
C ALA A 377 14.41 -3.43 -25.24
N PHE A 378 13.76 -4.03 -24.24
CA PHE A 378 12.42 -4.62 -24.33
C PHE A 378 11.46 -3.89 -23.38
N SER A 379 10.17 -3.85 -23.70
CA SER A 379 9.13 -3.43 -22.76
C SER A 379 8.07 -4.52 -22.56
N LEU A 380 7.44 -4.45 -21.40
CA LEU A 380 6.21 -5.12 -21.04
C LEU A 380 5.22 -4.05 -20.59
N ALA A 381 4.05 -3.96 -21.22
CA ALA A 381 2.94 -3.13 -20.77
C ALA A 381 1.64 -3.93 -20.72
N TRP A 382 0.67 -3.49 -19.92
CA TRP A 382 -0.66 -4.11 -19.87
C TRP A 382 -1.80 -3.09 -19.75
N SER A 383 -2.81 -3.20 -20.61
CA SER A 383 -4.05 -2.42 -20.46
C SER A 383 -5.09 -3.26 -19.72
N SER A 384 -5.39 -2.88 -18.48
CA SER A 384 -6.58 -3.32 -17.73
C SER A 384 -7.36 -2.08 -17.30
N PRO A 385 -8.12 -1.44 -18.22
CA PRO A 385 -8.61 -0.09 -18.00
C PRO A 385 -9.71 -0.02 -16.93
N LYS A 386 -10.42 -1.13 -16.70
CA LYS A 386 -11.55 -1.22 -15.77
C LYS A 386 -11.18 -2.03 -14.52
N VAL A 387 -11.41 -1.43 -13.37
CA VAL A 387 -11.46 -2.07 -12.04
C VAL A 387 -12.89 -2.51 -11.82
N LYS A 388 -13.14 -3.80 -11.60
CA LYS A 388 -14.46 -4.32 -11.23
C LYS A 388 -14.40 -4.98 -9.85
N PHE A 389 -15.20 -4.50 -8.91
CA PHE A 389 -15.35 -5.13 -7.60
C PHE A 389 -16.47 -6.17 -7.60
N SER A 390 -16.47 -7.07 -6.61
CA SER A 390 -17.31 -8.28 -6.61
C SER A 390 -18.81 -7.99 -6.53
N LYS A 391 -19.23 -6.85 -5.97
CA LYS A 391 -20.64 -6.40 -5.97
C LYS A 391 -21.06 -5.61 -7.20
N GLY A 392 -20.17 -5.42 -8.19
CA GLY A 392 -20.50 -4.90 -9.52
C GLY A 392 -19.96 -3.49 -9.81
N SER A 393 -19.65 -2.70 -8.79
CA SER A 393 -19.06 -1.36 -8.92
C SER A 393 -17.82 -1.41 -9.80
N THR A 394 -17.83 -0.61 -10.88
CA THR A 394 -16.81 -0.62 -11.92
C THR A 394 -16.27 0.79 -12.14
N TYR A 395 -14.95 0.95 -12.09
CA TYR A 395 -14.24 2.22 -12.18
C TYR A 395 -13.13 2.15 -13.22
N HIS A 396 -12.65 3.30 -13.72
CA HIS A 396 -11.49 3.36 -14.60
C HIS A 396 -10.20 3.58 -13.81
N ARG A 397 -9.13 2.87 -14.16
CA ARG A 397 -7.80 3.06 -13.56
C ARG A 397 -7.20 4.41 -13.92
N ARG A 398 -6.43 5.01 -13.01
CA ARG A 398 -5.88 6.37 -13.18
C ARG A 398 -5.12 6.58 -14.50
N TYR A 399 -4.35 5.60 -14.96
CA TYR A 399 -3.60 5.72 -16.23
C TYR A 399 -4.50 5.96 -17.46
N THR A 400 -5.78 5.55 -17.41
CA THR A 400 -6.74 5.75 -18.51
C THR A 400 -7.07 7.23 -18.74
N LYS A 401 -6.78 8.12 -17.78
CA LYS A 401 -6.83 9.58 -17.97
C LYS A 401 -5.84 10.05 -19.04
N PHE A 402 -4.77 9.29 -19.28
CA PHE A 402 -3.69 9.66 -20.20
C PHE A 402 -3.66 8.81 -21.48
N TYR A 403 -4.06 7.54 -21.41
CA TYR A 403 -4.04 6.58 -22.54
C TYR A 403 -5.44 6.12 -22.99
N GLY A 404 -6.52 6.65 -22.40
CA GLY A 404 -7.88 6.18 -22.64
C GLY A 404 -8.15 4.78 -22.11
N ALA A 405 -9.28 4.20 -22.52
CA ALA A 405 -9.74 2.86 -22.10
C ALA A 405 -9.69 1.82 -23.24
N SER A 406 -8.87 2.06 -24.27
CA SER A 406 -8.72 1.16 -25.42
C SER A 406 -7.96 -0.12 -25.04
N GLU A 407 -8.35 -1.24 -25.65
CA GLU A 407 -7.59 -2.50 -25.60
C GLU A 407 -6.23 -2.35 -26.32
N GLY A 408 -6.14 -1.48 -27.33
CA GLY A 408 -4.88 -1.14 -28.01
C GLY A 408 -3.90 -0.30 -27.18
N ALA A 409 -4.34 0.32 -26.08
CA ALA A 409 -3.49 1.24 -25.28
C ALA A 409 -2.22 0.59 -24.70
N ALA A 410 -2.17 -0.74 -24.61
CA ALA A 410 -0.95 -1.45 -24.23
C ALA A 410 0.21 -1.23 -25.23
N VAL A 411 -0.09 -1.02 -26.52
CA VAL A 411 0.90 -0.68 -27.55
C VAL A 411 1.52 0.69 -27.29
N ASP A 412 0.68 1.70 -27.06
CA ASP A 412 1.11 3.07 -26.76
C ASP A 412 1.94 3.12 -25.46
N LEU A 413 1.51 2.40 -24.43
CA LEU A 413 2.26 2.24 -23.18
C LEU A 413 3.61 1.53 -23.38
N ALA A 414 3.67 0.50 -24.22
CA ALA A 414 4.92 -0.23 -24.52
C ALA A 414 5.89 0.62 -25.36
N HIS A 415 5.37 1.44 -26.27
CA HIS A 415 6.12 2.45 -27.02
C HIS A 415 6.69 3.51 -26.09
N ASP A 416 5.83 4.18 -25.32
CA ASP A 416 6.23 5.27 -24.44
C ASP A 416 7.21 4.81 -23.37
N ALA A 417 7.09 3.57 -22.88
CA ALA A 417 8.09 3.00 -21.98
C ALA A 417 9.47 2.90 -22.66
N LEU A 418 9.55 2.40 -23.90
CA LEU A 418 10.80 2.28 -24.64
C LEU A 418 11.44 3.63 -25.02
N THR A 419 10.65 4.69 -25.19
CA THR A 419 11.15 6.02 -25.52
C THR A 419 11.47 6.88 -24.29
N HIS A 420 10.80 6.68 -23.15
CA HIS A 420 10.96 7.52 -21.96
C HIS A 420 11.77 6.93 -20.79
N TYR A 421 12.11 5.63 -20.77
CA TYR A 421 12.73 5.00 -19.59
C TYR A 421 14.00 5.70 -19.07
N LYS A 422 14.82 6.31 -19.95
CA LYS A 422 16.02 7.05 -19.53
C LYS A 422 15.68 8.24 -18.62
N ARG A 423 14.61 8.97 -18.94
CA ARG A 423 14.08 10.05 -18.09
C ARG A 423 13.55 9.50 -16.77
N TRP A 424 12.93 8.31 -16.77
CA TRP A 424 12.53 7.65 -15.53
C TRP A 424 13.75 7.33 -14.66
N GLU A 425 14.82 6.76 -15.23
CA GLU A 425 16.07 6.47 -14.50
C GLU A 425 16.70 7.74 -13.90
N GLU A 426 16.83 8.81 -14.68
CA GLU A 426 17.35 10.11 -14.22
C GLU A 426 16.57 10.68 -13.03
N GLU A 427 15.23 10.72 -13.12
CA GLU A 427 14.39 11.21 -12.02
C GLU A 427 14.39 10.27 -10.82
N ILE A 428 14.46 8.94 -11.03
CA ILE A 428 14.60 7.94 -9.95
C ILE A 428 15.90 8.17 -9.17
N GLU A 429 17.03 8.34 -9.86
CA GLU A 429 18.33 8.56 -9.21
C GLU A 429 18.41 9.88 -8.46
N LYS A 430 17.75 10.91 -8.99
CA LYS A 430 17.68 12.24 -8.42
C LYS A 430 16.96 12.25 -7.06
N TRP A 431 15.85 11.52 -6.89
CA TRP A 431 15.17 11.44 -5.59
C TRP A 431 15.81 10.44 -4.62
N GLN A 432 16.43 9.36 -5.11
CA GLN A 432 17.16 8.41 -4.25
C GLN A 432 18.51 8.98 -3.75
N SER A 433 19.20 9.76 -4.58
CA SER A 433 20.57 10.26 -4.34
C SER A 433 20.82 10.89 -2.97
N PRO A 434 19.97 11.77 -2.40
CA PRO A 434 20.22 12.41 -1.11
C PRO A 434 20.39 11.40 0.04
N VAL A 435 19.57 10.35 0.09
CA VAL A 435 19.63 9.31 1.12
C VAL A 435 20.79 8.35 0.84
N LEU A 436 20.98 7.93 -0.41
CA LEU A 436 22.07 7.02 -0.79
C LEU A 436 23.45 7.60 -0.47
N LYS A 437 23.62 8.91 -0.69
CA LYS A 437 24.89 9.63 -0.49
C LYS A 437 25.11 10.13 0.95
N ASP A 438 24.14 10.02 1.87
CA ASP A 438 24.37 10.38 3.27
C ASP A 438 25.25 9.33 3.96
N GLU A 439 26.49 9.70 4.27
CA GLU A 439 27.46 8.86 4.99
C GLU A 439 27.11 8.56 6.45
N LYS A 440 26.13 9.26 7.04
CA LYS A 440 25.68 8.99 8.41
C LYS A 440 24.79 7.74 8.49
N LEU A 441 24.03 7.47 7.44
CA LEU A 441 23.07 6.38 7.39
C LEU A 441 23.77 5.03 7.14
N PRO A 442 23.42 3.95 7.88
CA PRO A 442 23.92 2.61 7.61
C PRO A 442 23.61 2.12 6.18
N GLU A 443 24.49 1.31 5.59
CA GLU A 443 24.27 0.71 4.26
C GLU A 443 22.96 -0.06 4.17
N TRP A 444 22.68 -0.91 5.18
CA TRP A 444 21.47 -1.73 5.21
C TRP A 444 20.19 -0.89 5.18
N TYR A 445 20.20 0.25 5.90
CA TYR A 445 19.02 1.10 6.03
C TYR A 445 18.62 1.70 4.69
N LYS A 446 19.62 2.19 3.93
CA LYS A 446 19.42 2.85 2.63
C LYS A 446 18.60 2.00 1.67
N PHE A 447 19.03 0.75 1.44
CA PHE A 447 18.33 -0.10 0.48
C PHE A 447 17.08 -0.77 1.05
N THR A 448 16.98 -1.01 2.36
CA THR A 448 15.72 -1.49 2.94
C THR A 448 14.64 -0.41 2.88
N LEU A 449 14.96 0.86 3.19
CA LEU A 449 14.03 1.99 3.08
C LEU A 449 13.37 2.08 1.69
N PHE A 450 14.17 2.01 0.63
CA PHE A 450 13.65 2.02 -0.74
C PHE A 450 12.96 0.71 -1.10
N ASN A 451 13.53 -0.45 -0.78
CA ASN A 451 12.95 -1.73 -1.19
C ASN A 451 11.63 -2.09 -0.48
N GLU A 452 11.34 -1.58 0.73
CA GLU A 452 10.03 -1.73 1.38
C GLU A 452 8.90 -0.97 0.64
N LEU A 453 9.22 0.03 -0.19
CA LEU A 453 8.22 0.72 -1.04
C LEU A 453 7.58 -0.17 -2.10
N TYR A 454 8.12 -1.37 -2.35
CA TYR A 454 7.52 -2.36 -3.23
C TYR A 454 6.03 -2.60 -2.94
N PHE A 455 5.61 -2.43 -1.67
CA PHE A 455 4.22 -2.57 -1.24
C PHE A 455 3.27 -1.56 -1.92
N LEU A 456 3.73 -0.35 -2.26
CA LEU A 456 2.90 0.62 -2.97
C LEU A 456 2.56 0.21 -4.42
N VAL A 457 3.20 -0.85 -4.92
CA VAL A 457 2.85 -1.51 -6.19
C VAL A 457 2.18 -2.87 -5.90
N ALA A 458 2.87 -3.76 -5.17
CA ALA A 458 2.48 -5.16 -4.93
C ALA A 458 1.54 -5.40 -3.72
N GLY A 459 1.06 -4.34 -3.07
CA GLY A 459 0.07 -4.38 -1.99
C GLY A 459 -1.38 -4.43 -2.47
N GLY A 460 -1.63 -5.06 -3.63
CA GLY A 460 -2.96 -5.13 -4.26
C GLY A 460 -3.51 -3.78 -4.71
N THR A 461 -2.64 -2.80 -4.96
CA THR A 461 -3.03 -1.38 -5.09
C THR A 461 -4.01 -1.13 -6.24
N ILE A 462 -4.97 -0.23 -6.00
CA ILE A 462 -5.99 0.21 -6.95
C ILE A 462 -6.02 1.74 -6.92
N TRP A 463 -5.76 2.36 -8.07
CA TRP A 463 -5.83 3.80 -8.24
C TRP A 463 -6.83 4.10 -9.34
N ILE A 464 -7.95 4.73 -8.99
CA ILE A 464 -8.99 5.10 -9.93
C ILE A 464 -8.93 6.61 -10.19
N ASP A 465 -9.26 7.02 -11.41
CA ASP A 465 -9.52 8.43 -11.63
C ASP A 465 -10.80 8.85 -10.89
N SER A 466 -10.85 10.10 -10.43
CA SER A 466 -12.02 10.63 -9.73
C SER A 466 -13.18 10.74 -10.72
N PRO A 467 -14.33 10.07 -10.49
CA PRO A 467 -15.52 10.44 -11.20
C PRO A 467 -15.96 11.81 -10.68
N LEU A 468 -15.65 12.86 -11.43
CA LEU A 468 -16.63 13.93 -11.60
C LEU A 468 -17.97 13.23 -11.88
N LEU A 469 -19.04 13.66 -11.20
CA LEU A 469 -20.39 13.17 -11.44
C LEU A 469 -20.85 13.65 -12.82
N ALA A 470 -20.32 13.01 -13.86
CA ALA A 470 -20.69 13.21 -15.23
C ALA A 470 -22.13 12.72 -15.39
N SER A 471 -23.04 13.69 -15.51
CA SER A 471 -24.46 13.49 -15.74
C SER A 471 -24.70 12.85 -17.11
N ASN A 472 -24.47 11.53 -17.20
CA ASN A 472 -24.81 10.67 -18.33
C ASN A 472 -25.66 9.49 -17.82
N MET A 473 -26.83 9.82 -17.27
CA MET A 473 -27.96 8.89 -17.22
C MET A 473 -28.42 8.65 -18.68
N GLY A 474 -27.78 7.70 -19.36
CA GLY A 474 -28.36 7.08 -20.54
C GLY A 474 -29.63 6.33 -20.12
N ASN A 475 -30.72 6.53 -20.87
CA ASN A 475 -32.01 5.90 -20.56
C ASN A 475 -31.93 4.37 -20.57
N ASP A 476 -32.04 3.76 -19.39
CA ASP A 476 -32.57 2.40 -19.24
C ASP A 476 -33.50 2.36 -18.02
N GLN A 477 -34.79 2.18 -18.26
CA GLN A 477 -35.82 2.18 -17.21
C GLN A 477 -35.85 0.84 -16.45
N GLY A 478 -34.97 0.70 -15.45
CA GLY A 478 -35.06 -0.33 -14.42
C GLY A 478 -35.51 0.28 -13.08
N GLN A 479 -36.71 -0.11 -12.59
CA GLN A 479 -37.29 0.42 -11.35
C GLN A 479 -36.34 0.26 -10.15
N SER A 480 -35.70 1.35 -9.76
CA SER A 480 -34.93 1.47 -8.52
C SER A 480 -35.79 2.21 -7.50
N LYS A 481 -36.04 1.59 -6.34
CA LYS A 481 -36.69 2.28 -5.22
C LYS A 481 -35.70 3.27 -4.62
N GLU A 482 -36.05 4.56 -4.67
CA GLU A 482 -35.31 5.60 -3.95
C GLU A 482 -35.32 5.28 -2.45
N LEU A 483 -34.13 5.26 -1.85
CA LEU A 483 -33.97 5.33 -0.41
C LEU A 483 -33.67 6.79 -0.07
N GLU A 484 -34.67 7.55 0.36
CA GLU A 484 -34.47 8.96 0.74
C GLU A 484 -33.50 9.07 1.92
N CYS A 485 -32.37 9.73 1.71
CA CYS A 485 -31.53 10.20 2.80
C CYS A 485 -32.22 11.39 3.47
N SER A 486 -32.91 11.13 4.59
CA SER A 486 -33.75 12.10 5.27
C SER A 486 -32.94 13.26 5.87
N THR A 487 -32.88 14.35 5.13
CA THR A 487 -32.28 15.61 5.59
C THR A 487 -33.17 16.25 6.65
N VAL A 488 -32.83 16.07 7.93
CA VAL A 488 -33.60 16.63 9.06
C VAL A 488 -33.49 18.16 9.06
N LYS A 489 -34.55 18.84 8.59
CA LYS A 489 -34.73 20.28 8.82
C LYS A 489 -35.09 20.52 10.29
N VAL A 490 -34.17 21.13 11.03
CA VAL A 490 -34.47 21.71 12.35
C VAL A 490 -35.58 22.74 12.18
N THR A 491 -36.72 22.53 12.86
CA THR A 491 -37.84 23.47 12.86
C THR A 491 -38.23 23.73 14.31
N GLU A 492 -38.23 25.01 14.72
CA GLU A 492 -38.62 25.41 16.08
C GLU A 492 -40.09 25.05 16.35
N VAL A 493 -40.34 24.40 17.49
CA VAL A 493 -41.71 24.09 17.92
C VAL A 493 -42.34 25.33 18.56
N ARG A 494 -43.36 25.89 17.90
CA ARG A 494 -44.43 26.63 18.57
C ARG A 494 -45.68 25.76 18.66
N VAL A 495 -46.14 25.57 19.88
CA VAL A 495 -47.40 24.89 20.18
C VAL A 495 -48.56 25.86 19.95
N ASP A 496 -49.58 25.44 19.20
CA ASP A 496 -50.96 25.81 19.52
C ASP A 496 -51.98 24.76 19.01
N CYS A 497 -53.18 24.80 19.56
CA CYS A 497 -54.10 23.65 19.60
C CYS A 497 -55.22 23.66 18.53
N ARG A 498 -55.61 22.48 18.00
CA ARG A 498 -56.98 21.85 18.11
C ARG A 498 -57.40 20.92 16.95
N GLN A 499 -58.16 19.87 17.35
CA GLN A 499 -59.31 19.22 16.69
C GLN A 499 -59.15 18.38 15.41
N GLY A 500 -59.81 17.22 15.40
CA GLY A 500 -60.31 16.52 14.19
C GLY A 500 -60.08 15.02 14.23
N ALA A 501 -61.15 14.22 14.39
CA ALA A 501 -61.07 12.75 14.45
C ALA A 501 -61.28 12.07 13.08
N ASP A 502 -60.72 10.86 12.96
CA ASP A 502 -61.17 9.64 12.26
C ASP A 502 -62.11 9.71 11.04
N VAL A 503 -61.80 8.94 9.99
CA VAL A 503 -62.70 7.93 9.37
C VAL A 503 -61.86 6.89 8.59
N GLU A 504 -62.30 5.63 8.63
CA GLU A 504 -61.72 4.44 7.98
C GLU A 504 -61.92 4.40 6.44
N CYS A 505 -61.20 3.53 5.73
CA CYS A 505 -61.52 3.13 4.36
C CYS A 505 -61.34 1.62 4.17
N MET A 506 -62.35 0.98 3.56
CA MET A 506 -62.34 -0.43 3.16
C MET A 506 -61.77 -0.62 1.74
N GLU A 507 -61.42 -1.87 1.45
CA GLU A 507 -60.96 -2.39 0.15
C GLU A 507 -62.02 -2.26 -0.95
N ASP A 508 -61.60 -2.15 -2.22
CA ASP A 508 -62.12 -3.09 -3.23
C ASP A 508 -61.19 -3.25 -4.46
N ASN A 509 -61.37 -4.36 -5.18
CA ASN A 509 -60.55 -4.78 -6.33
C ASN A 509 -61.16 -4.34 -7.68
N SER A 510 -60.34 -4.22 -8.73
CA SER A 510 -60.49 -5.02 -9.98
C SER A 510 -59.53 -4.62 -11.11
N TYR A 511 -59.21 -5.59 -11.96
CA TYR A 511 -58.50 -5.44 -13.24
C TYR A 511 -59.50 -5.15 -14.37
N ASP A 512 -59.07 -4.46 -15.44
CA ASP A 512 -59.08 -5.08 -16.78
C ASP A 512 -58.14 -4.35 -17.78
N SER A 513 -58.07 -4.92 -18.98
CA SER A 513 -57.12 -4.77 -20.06
C SER A 513 -57.71 -4.01 -21.27
N THR A 514 -56.86 -3.46 -22.15
CA THR A 514 -56.76 -3.80 -23.60
C THR A 514 -55.87 -2.83 -24.41
N SER A 515 -55.51 -3.27 -25.61
CA SER A 515 -54.53 -2.72 -26.57
C SER A 515 -55.10 -1.67 -27.55
N ILE A 516 -54.24 -1.01 -28.36
CA ILE A 516 -54.26 -1.05 -29.84
C ILE A 516 -53.12 -0.24 -30.53
N ASN A 517 -52.68 -0.80 -31.66
CA ASN A 517 -51.74 -0.38 -32.73
C ASN A 517 -51.60 1.12 -33.13
N GLY A 518 -50.45 1.44 -33.76
CA GLY A 518 -50.40 2.41 -34.88
C GLY A 518 -49.04 3.07 -35.16
N PRO A 519 -48.41 2.95 -36.36
CA PRO A 519 -47.04 3.42 -36.63
C PRO A 519 -46.93 4.58 -37.66
N ASN A 520 -45.71 5.15 -37.83
CA ASN A 520 -44.97 5.29 -39.12
C ASN A 520 -44.11 6.58 -39.35
N LEU A 521 -42.97 6.36 -40.04
CA LEU A 521 -42.25 7.21 -41.03
C LEU A 521 -41.34 8.41 -40.59
N ASP A 522 -40.03 8.13 -40.60
CA ASP A 522 -39.01 8.54 -41.61
C ASP A 522 -38.57 9.99 -41.90
N GLU A 523 -37.28 10.05 -42.29
CA GLU A 523 -36.51 11.09 -43.02
C GLU A 523 -36.24 12.47 -42.36
N GLN A 524 -35.16 13.22 -42.65
CA GLN A 524 -33.75 12.98 -42.99
C GLN A 524 -33.06 14.38 -43.14
N ASP A 525 -31.82 14.50 -42.68
CA ASP A 525 -30.67 15.13 -43.38
C ASP A 525 -30.21 16.62 -43.29
N VAL A 526 -28.87 16.74 -43.30
CA VAL A 526 -27.87 17.81 -43.61
C VAL A 526 -27.89 19.27 -43.07
N GLY A 527 -26.91 19.58 -42.17
CA GLY A 527 -25.86 20.63 -42.30
C GLY A 527 -26.20 22.16 -42.30
N TYR A 528 -25.24 23.11 -42.31
CA TYR A 528 -23.76 23.10 -42.10
C TYR A 528 -23.20 24.58 -42.04
N VAL A 529 -22.13 24.85 -41.25
CA VAL A 529 -21.09 25.94 -41.34
C VAL A 529 -21.39 27.42 -40.93
N SER A 530 -20.45 28.01 -40.15
CA SER A 530 -19.94 29.43 -40.13
C SER A 530 -20.82 30.62 -39.71
N ASP A 531 -20.31 31.75 -39.20
CA ASP A 531 -19.03 32.07 -38.50
C ASP A 531 -19.12 33.44 -37.76
N GLU A 532 -18.18 33.64 -36.82
CA GLU A 532 -17.52 34.89 -36.34
C GLU A 532 -18.28 36.20 -35.97
N ASN A 533 -17.90 36.72 -34.78
CA ASN A 533 -17.58 38.13 -34.39
C ASN A 533 -18.52 39.30 -34.79
N GLU A 534 -18.80 40.31 -33.96
CA GLU A 534 -17.85 41.07 -33.13
C GLU A 534 -18.58 41.94 -32.05
N SER A 535 -17.81 42.61 -31.17
CA SER A 535 -18.30 43.28 -29.95
C SER A 535 -18.65 44.77 -30.09
N VAL A 536 -19.64 45.26 -29.33
CA VAL A 536 -19.83 46.71 -29.05
C VAL A 536 -20.22 46.94 -27.58
N ILE A 537 -19.50 47.86 -26.90
CA ILE A 537 -19.77 48.29 -25.51
C ILE A 537 -20.55 49.61 -25.51
N SER A 538 -21.59 49.75 -24.67
CA SER A 538 -22.07 51.06 -24.22
C SER A 538 -22.62 51.02 -22.78
N PHE A 539 -22.75 52.19 -22.14
CA PHE A 539 -22.68 52.36 -20.69
C PHE A 539 -24.01 52.74 -19.98
N ARG A 540 -24.06 52.37 -18.69
CA ARG A 540 -24.62 53.10 -17.50
C ARG A 540 -26.02 52.78 -16.91
N LYS A 541 -25.96 52.66 -15.56
CA LYS A 541 -27.03 52.71 -14.52
C LYS A 541 -28.02 51.52 -14.52
N GLY A 542 -28.25 50.80 -13.43
CA GLY A 542 -27.65 50.85 -12.08
C GLY A 542 -28.70 50.76 -10.98
N ASN A 543 -28.78 49.63 -10.29
CA ASN A 543 -29.25 49.51 -8.90
C ASN A 543 -28.81 48.18 -8.29
N SER A 544 -28.68 48.16 -6.97
CA SER A 544 -27.98 47.14 -6.19
C SER A 544 -28.89 46.03 -5.64
N THR A 545 -28.53 44.77 -5.87
CA THR A 545 -28.77 43.64 -4.95
C THR A 545 -27.68 42.59 -5.15
N SER A 546 -27.34 41.86 -4.08
CA SER A 546 -26.24 40.89 -4.04
C SER A 546 -26.46 39.69 -4.97
N ALA A 547 -25.53 39.48 -5.90
CA ALA A 547 -25.34 38.21 -6.58
C ALA A 547 -23.91 37.72 -6.32
N LEU A 548 -23.79 36.50 -5.79
CA LEU A 548 -22.52 35.84 -5.54
C LEU A 548 -21.82 35.60 -6.89
N HIS A 549 -20.56 35.99 -7.04
CA HIS A 549 -19.83 35.79 -8.28
C HIS A 549 -19.65 34.29 -8.55
N SER A 550 -20.26 33.81 -9.63
CA SER A 550 -19.75 32.64 -10.33
C SER A 550 -18.37 33.01 -10.87
N LEU A 551 -17.32 32.45 -10.25
CA LEU A 551 -15.99 32.46 -10.82
C LEU A 551 -15.89 31.24 -11.72
N THR A 552 -15.68 31.48 -13.01
CA THR A 552 -15.30 30.47 -13.99
C THR A 552 -14.06 29.75 -13.48
N MET A 553 -14.22 28.45 -13.21
CA MET A 553 -13.12 27.58 -12.80
C MET A 553 -12.14 27.50 -13.97
N THR A 554 -10.96 28.09 -13.79
CA THR A 554 -9.87 28.08 -14.78
C THR A 554 -9.09 26.77 -14.64
N ASP A 555 -8.34 26.40 -15.69
CA ASP A 555 -7.68 25.09 -15.85
C ASP A 555 -6.73 24.63 -14.72
N GLN A 556 -6.51 25.44 -13.69
CA GLN A 556 -5.70 25.10 -12.51
C GLN A 556 -6.36 24.07 -11.58
N GLU A 557 -7.69 23.88 -11.58
CA GLU A 557 -8.32 22.86 -10.73
C GLU A 557 -8.05 21.42 -11.20
N TYR A 558 -7.78 21.22 -12.51
CA TYR A 558 -7.54 19.89 -13.08
C TYR A 558 -6.24 19.22 -12.60
N ASP A 559 -5.30 19.98 -12.02
CA ASP A 559 -3.99 19.49 -11.54
C ASP A 559 -4.00 19.05 -10.06
N ASN A 560 -5.06 19.36 -9.30
CA ASN A 560 -5.15 18.97 -7.88
C ASN A 560 -5.90 17.65 -7.64
N ASP A 561 -6.82 17.25 -8.53
CA ASP A 561 -7.49 15.96 -8.38
C ASP A 561 -6.62 14.78 -8.87
N VAL A 562 -6.01 14.09 -7.90
CA VAL A 562 -5.24 12.86 -8.13
C VAL A 562 -6.08 11.58 -8.15
N GLY A 563 -7.41 11.64 -8.01
CA GLY A 563 -8.25 10.45 -7.94
C GLY A 563 -8.31 9.80 -6.56
N ARG A 564 -8.91 8.62 -6.49
CA ARG A 564 -9.00 7.82 -5.24
C ARG A 564 -8.06 6.63 -5.28
N PHE A 565 -7.50 6.32 -4.12
CA PHE A 565 -6.50 5.28 -3.96
C PHE A 565 -6.93 4.26 -2.91
N LEU A 566 -6.72 2.99 -3.21
CA LEU A 566 -6.86 1.87 -2.29
C LEU A 566 -5.62 1.00 -2.34
N TYR A 567 -5.31 0.37 -1.22
CA TYR A 567 -4.35 -0.72 -1.11
C TYR A 567 -4.83 -1.70 -0.04
N LEU A 568 -4.41 -2.96 -0.13
CA LEU A 568 -4.80 -3.97 0.85
C LEU A 568 -4.06 -3.75 2.17
N GLU A 569 -4.60 -4.30 3.25
CA GLU A 569 -3.85 -4.51 4.49
C GLU A 569 -2.66 -5.48 4.27
N GLY A 570 -2.94 -6.59 3.58
CA GLY A 570 -1.97 -7.50 3.00
C GLY A 570 -2.66 -8.49 2.05
N VAL A 571 -1.92 -9.34 1.34
CA VAL A 571 -2.55 -10.24 0.35
C VAL A 571 -3.39 -11.36 1.00
N GLU A 572 -3.06 -11.72 2.24
CA GLU A 572 -3.82 -12.67 3.06
C GLU A 572 -5.06 -12.02 3.70
N TYR A 573 -5.03 -10.71 3.98
CA TYR A 573 -6.08 -9.94 4.67
C TYR A 573 -6.69 -8.90 3.73
N VAL A 574 -7.76 -9.29 3.04
CA VAL A 574 -8.28 -8.59 1.86
C VAL A 574 -9.23 -7.45 2.27
N MET A 575 -8.69 -6.43 2.92
CA MET A 575 -9.41 -5.24 3.40
C MET A 575 -8.72 -3.98 2.86
N TRP A 576 -9.52 -3.03 2.36
CA TRP A 576 -9.01 -1.83 1.70
C TRP A 576 -8.70 -0.71 2.69
N CYS A 577 -7.45 -0.24 2.69
CA CYS A 577 -6.96 0.85 3.53
C CYS A 577 -7.22 0.66 5.03
N THR A 578 -6.99 -0.54 5.58
CA THR A 578 -7.13 -0.78 7.03
C THR A 578 -6.40 0.30 7.84
N TYR A 579 -7.15 1.05 8.64
CA TYR A 579 -6.80 2.42 9.00
C TYR A 579 -5.92 2.50 10.24
N ASP A 580 -6.09 1.54 11.16
CA ASP A 580 -5.21 1.34 12.31
C ASP A 580 -3.83 0.79 11.91
N VAL A 581 -3.71 0.20 10.71
CA VAL A 581 -2.46 -0.22 10.04
C VAL A 581 -1.86 0.93 9.23
N HIS A 582 -2.70 1.67 8.49
CA HIS A 582 -2.34 2.87 7.74
C HIS A 582 -1.62 3.91 8.59
N PHE A 583 -1.98 4.03 9.88
CA PHE A 583 -1.26 4.82 10.90
C PHE A 583 0.27 4.62 10.93
N TYR A 584 0.76 3.43 10.59
CA TYR A 584 2.19 3.18 10.52
C TYR A 584 2.75 3.45 9.11
N ALA A 585 1.98 3.12 8.07
CA ALA A 585 2.41 3.18 6.68
C ALA A 585 2.33 4.57 6.02
N SER A 586 1.44 5.45 6.51
CA SER A 586 1.08 6.72 5.87
C SER A 586 2.24 7.71 5.74
N PHE A 587 3.34 7.55 6.51
CA PHE A 587 4.55 8.35 6.31
C PHE A 587 5.14 8.21 4.90
N ALA A 588 5.10 7.01 4.30
CA ALA A 588 5.59 6.80 2.94
C ALA A 588 4.74 7.53 1.89
N LEU A 589 3.42 7.57 2.07
CA LEU A 589 2.51 8.28 1.17
C LEU A 589 2.57 9.80 1.40
N LEU A 590 2.66 10.27 2.63
CA LEU A 590 2.80 11.70 2.94
C LEU A 590 4.10 12.28 2.34
N GLU A 591 5.22 11.56 2.47
CA GLU A 591 6.53 12.04 2.01
C GLU A 591 6.65 11.99 0.47
N LEU A 592 6.15 10.93 -0.17
CA LEU A 592 6.38 10.70 -1.61
C LEU A 592 5.19 11.09 -2.50
N PHE A 593 3.96 10.97 -2.01
CA PHE A 593 2.73 11.21 -2.78
C PHE A 593 1.65 11.93 -1.94
N PRO A 594 1.93 13.11 -1.35
CA PRO A 594 1.03 13.76 -0.38
C PRO A 594 -0.41 13.97 -0.88
N LYS A 595 -0.63 14.32 -2.16
CA LYS A 595 -1.99 14.43 -2.72
C LYS A 595 -2.81 13.11 -2.60
N ILE A 596 -2.17 11.94 -2.66
CA ILE A 596 -2.83 10.63 -2.44
C ILE A 596 -3.19 10.47 -0.96
N GLU A 597 -2.25 10.73 -0.04
CA GLU A 597 -2.48 10.68 1.41
C GLU A 597 -3.69 11.55 1.81
N LEU A 598 -3.68 12.83 1.41
CA LEU A 598 -4.78 13.76 1.71
C LEU A 598 -6.12 13.29 1.13
N ASN A 599 -6.14 12.59 -0.01
CA ASN A 599 -7.36 12.02 -0.57
C ASN A 599 -7.85 10.77 0.19
N ILE A 600 -6.95 9.92 0.70
CA ILE A 600 -7.33 8.84 1.62
C ILE A 600 -7.94 9.44 2.90
N GLN A 601 -7.29 10.45 3.49
CA GLN A 601 -7.82 11.13 4.68
C GLN A 601 -9.19 11.79 4.43
N ARG A 602 -9.43 12.37 3.24
CA ARG A 602 -10.76 12.88 2.83
C ARG A 602 -11.82 11.78 2.70
N ASP A 603 -11.47 10.61 2.19
CA ASP A 603 -12.40 9.48 2.10
C ASP A 603 -12.74 8.91 3.49
N PHE A 604 -11.76 8.83 4.41
CA PHE A 604 -12.02 8.51 5.81
C PHE A 604 -12.83 9.57 6.54
N ALA A 605 -12.59 10.87 6.28
CA ALA A 605 -13.38 11.96 6.86
C ALA A 605 -14.86 11.87 6.45
N LYS A 606 -15.14 11.59 5.16
CA LYS A 606 -16.52 11.30 4.70
C LYS A 606 -17.09 10.08 5.42
N ALA A 607 -16.31 9.00 5.52
CA ALA A 607 -16.74 7.76 6.15
C ALA A 607 -17.08 7.93 7.64
N VAL A 608 -16.33 8.72 8.41
CA VAL A 608 -16.63 9.07 9.82
C VAL A 608 -18.02 9.69 9.95
N LEU A 609 -18.38 10.59 9.05
CA LEU A 609 -19.66 11.31 9.06
C LEU A 609 -20.86 10.46 8.59
N CYS A 610 -20.61 9.33 7.91
CA CYS A 610 -21.60 8.38 7.45
C CYS A 610 -22.01 7.34 8.50
N GLU A 611 -23.23 6.81 8.33
CA GLU A 611 -23.77 5.66 9.05
C GLU A 611 -24.24 4.58 8.05
N ASP A 612 -24.07 3.31 8.42
CA ASP A 612 -24.63 2.17 7.69
C ASP A 612 -25.39 1.27 8.67
N GLY A 613 -26.72 1.44 8.67
CA GLY A 613 -27.65 0.72 9.53
C GLY A 613 -27.78 -0.79 9.22
N ARG A 614 -27.10 -1.34 8.20
CA ARG A 614 -27.09 -2.78 7.94
C ARG A 614 -26.54 -3.53 9.14
N LYS A 615 -27.20 -4.62 9.53
CA LYS A 615 -26.75 -5.46 10.65
C LYS A 615 -25.63 -6.40 10.20
N VAL A 616 -24.55 -6.43 10.96
CA VAL A 616 -23.44 -7.38 10.82
C VAL A 616 -23.30 -8.20 12.10
N LYS A 617 -22.83 -9.44 11.96
CA LYS A 617 -22.55 -10.34 13.09
C LYS A 617 -21.06 -10.29 13.40
N PHE A 618 -20.70 -9.99 14.65
CA PHE A 618 -19.30 -9.99 15.07
C PHE A 618 -18.86 -11.41 15.44
N LEU A 619 -17.77 -11.88 14.84
CA LEU A 619 -17.41 -13.30 14.85
C LEU A 619 -16.77 -13.76 16.17
N ALA A 620 -16.19 -12.87 16.98
CA ALA A 620 -15.58 -13.20 18.27
C ALA A 620 -16.61 -13.23 19.42
N GLU A 621 -17.50 -12.24 19.50
CA GLU A 621 -18.57 -12.17 20.50
C GLU A 621 -19.75 -13.08 20.09
N GLY A 622 -20.16 -13.00 18.82
CA GLY A 622 -21.28 -13.76 18.24
C GLY A 622 -22.63 -13.02 18.29
N ASN A 623 -22.61 -11.78 18.75
CA ASN A 623 -23.75 -10.84 18.75
C ASN A 623 -23.88 -10.15 17.37
N TRP A 624 -24.86 -9.26 17.25
CA TRP A 624 -25.10 -8.44 16.07
C TRP A 624 -25.01 -6.97 16.43
N GLY A 625 -24.47 -6.16 15.53
CA GLY A 625 -24.40 -4.70 15.64
C GLY A 625 -24.66 -3.99 14.31
N ILE A 626 -24.54 -2.67 14.34
CA ILE A 626 -24.60 -1.79 13.16
C ILE A 626 -23.26 -1.87 12.42
N ARG A 627 -23.27 -1.99 11.09
CA ARG A 627 -22.05 -2.14 10.27
C ARG A 627 -21.12 -0.94 10.40
N LYS A 628 -21.65 0.28 10.35
CA LYS A 628 -20.88 1.52 10.52
C LYS A 628 -21.69 2.52 11.33
N VAL A 629 -21.18 2.92 12.49
CA VAL A 629 -21.78 3.95 13.36
C VAL A 629 -21.23 5.32 12.99
N ARG A 630 -22.07 6.36 12.99
CA ARG A 630 -21.62 7.75 12.77
C ARG A 630 -20.69 8.22 13.91
N GLY A 631 -19.60 8.88 13.56
CA GLY A 631 -18.58 9.35 14.51
C GLY A 631 -17.50 8.32 14.85
N ALA A 632 -17.76 7.02 14.70
CA ALA A 632 -16.70 6.02 14.66
C ALA A 632 -15.97 6.10 13.30
N VAL A 633 -14.64 6.11 13.32
CA VAL A 633 -13.80 5.85 12.14
C VAL A 633 -13.99 4.38 11.74
N PRO A 634 -14.21 4.06 10.45
CA PRO A 634 -14.24 2.66 10.04
C PRO A 634 -12.85 2.04 10.15
N HIS A 635 -12.78 0.74 10.45
CA HIS A 635 -11.55 -0.04 10.41
C HIS A 635 -10.97 -0.06 8.99
N ASP A 636 -11.82 -0.27 7.98
CA ASP A 636 -11.43 -0.36 6.57
C ASP A 636 -12.50 0.24 5.66
N LEU A 637 -12.11 0.62 4.44
CA LEU A 637 -13.02 1.15 3.41
C LEU A 637 -13.85 0.05 2.72
N GLY A 638 -13.71 -1.21 3.12
CA GLY A 638 -14.46 -2.36 2.62
C GLY A 638 -13.59 -3.45 1.98
N THR A 639 -14.25 -4.37 1.27
CA THR A 639 -13.62 -5.40 0.42
C THR A 639 -14.32 -5.49 -0.94
N HIS A 640 -15.64 -5.67 -0.91
CA HIS A 640 -16.46 -6.07 -2.07
C HIS A 640 -17.10 -4.91 -2.84
N ASP A 641 -17.24 -3.76 -2.17
CA ASP A 641 -17.72 -2.50 -2.72
C ASP A 641 -17.09 -1.35 -1.91
N PRO A 642 -15.79 -1.05 -2.13
CA PRO A 642 -15.09 -0.08 -1.31
C PRO A 642 -15.74 1.30 -1.38
N TRP A 643 -15.49 2.12 -0.35
CA TRP A 643 -16.15 3.42 -0.10
C TRP A 643 -17.65 3.36 0.21
N HIS A 644 -18.37 2.28 -0.13
CA HIS A 644 -19.82 2.15 0.05
C HIS A 644 -20.21 1.05 1.05
N GLU A 645 -19.44 -0.03 1.16
CA GLU A 645 -19.58 -1.07 2.18
C GLU A 645 -18.30 -1.17 3.03
N MET A 646 -18.13 -0.17 3.90
CA MET A 646 -17.04 -0.07 4.88
C MET A 646 -17.16 -1.15 5.97
N ASN A 647 -16.10 -1.30 6.78
CA ASN A 647 -16.00 -2.30 7.84
C ASN A 647 -16.25 -3.73 7.31
N ALA A 648 -15.45 -4.15 6.34
CA ALA A 648 -15.41 -5.55 5.94
C ALA A 648 -14.89 -6.44 7.08
N TYR A 649 -13.96 -5.95 7.89
CA TYR A 649 -13.60 -6.58 9.15
C TYR A 649 -14.83 -6.76 10.06
N ASN A 650 -15.08 -8.00 10.46
CA ASN A 650 -16.22 -8.38 11.28
C ASN A 650 -15.87 -9.33 12.43
N ILE A 651 -14.59 -9.46 12.80
CA ILE A 651 -14.21 -10.30 13.95
C ILE A 651 -14.70 -9.67 15.25
N HIS A 652 -14.41 -8.38 15.45
CA HIS A 652 -14.84 -7.56 16.58
C HIS A 652 -15.71 -6.36 16.13
N ASP A 653 -16.41 -5.74 17.10
CA ASP A 653 -17.15 -4.49 16.90
C ASP A 653 -16.20 -3.28 16.88
N THR A 654 -15.76 -2.90 15.68
CA THR A 654 -14.77 -1.83 15.48
C THR A 654 -15.28 -0.44 15.84
N SER A 655 -16.61 -0.24 15.97
CA SER A 655 -17.15 1.02 16.49
C SER A 655 -16.81 1.27 17.96
N LYS A 656 -16.36 0.24 18.69
CA LYS A 656 -15.92 0.31 20.08
C LYS A 656 -14.40 0.37 20.24
N TRP A 657 -13.64 0.37 19.14
CA TRP A 657 -12.19 0.40 19.22
C TRP A 657 -11.67 1.76 19.71
N LYS A 658 -10.64 1.72 20.55
CA LYS A 658 -10.14 2.88 21.28
C LYS A 658 -8.99 3.61 20.58
N ASP A 659 -8.45 3.05 19.51
CA ASP A 659 -7.32 3.60 18.76
C ASP A 659 -7.72 4.26 17.42
N LEU A 660 -8.70 3.73 16.68
CA LEU A 660 -9.10 4.23 15.35
C LEU A 660 -9.40 5.75 15.33
N ASN A 661 -10.25 6.25 16.23
CA ASN A 661 -10.59 7.67 16.30
C ASN A 661 -9.37 8.55 16.66
N PRO A 662 -8.59 8.27 17.73
CA PRO A 662 -7.33 8.97 17.98
C PRO A 662 -6.34 8.93 16.80
N LYS A 663 -6.16 7.77 16.16
CA LYS A 663 -5.27 7.60 14.99
C LYS A 663 -5.71 8.47 13.80
N PHE A 664 -7.02 8.65 13.60
CA PHE A 664 -7.55 9.53 12.55
C PHE A 664 -7.20 10.99 12.80
N VAL A 665 -7.46 11.48 14.01
CA VAL A 665 -7.12 12.85 14.40
C VAL A 665 -5.62 13.11 14.31
N LEU A 666 -4.79 12.13 14.67
CA LEU A 666 -3.34 12.23 14.63
C LEU A 666 -2.77 12.25 13.20
N GLN A 667 -3.25 11.38 12.31
CA GLN A 667 -2.84 11.40 10.90
C GLN A 667 -3.28 12.69 10.21
N VAL A 668 -4.57 13.03 10.30
CA VAL A 668 -5.11 14.27 9.73
C VAL A 668 -4.34 15.50 10.21
N TYR A 669 -4.01 15.60 11.50
CA TYR A 669 -3.24 16.74 12.01
C TYR A 669 -1.78 16.73 11.53
N ARG A 670 -1.10 15.57 11.52
CA ARG A 670 0.26 15.42 10.96
C ARG A 670 0.30 15.93 9.52
N ASP A 671 -0.65 15.48 8.70
CA ASP A 671 -0.68 15.77 7.26
C ASP A 671 -1.01 17.24 7.00
N PHE A 672 -1.97 17.79 7.75
CA PHE A 672 -2.29 19.22 7.76
C PHE A 672 -1.08 20.07 8.16
N ALA A 673 -0.37 19.71 9.24
CA ALA A 673 0.80 20.44 9.72
C ALA A 673 2.03 20.32 8.80
N ALA A 674 2.22 19.17 8.15
CA ALA A 674 3.33 18.92 7.23
C ALA A 674 3.14 19.62 5.87
N THR A 675 1.89 19.67 5.37
CA THR A 675 1.57 20.28 4.06
C THR A 675 1.20 21.75 4.13
N GLY A 676 0.62 22.21 5.25
CA GLY A 676 0.04 23.54 5.38
C GLY A 676 -1.26 23.75 4.58
N ASP A 677 -1.88 22.67 4.08
CA ASP A 677 -3.08 22.75 3.25
C ASP A 677 -4.34 23.11 4.07
N MET A 678 -4.65 24.41 4.10
CA MET A 678 -5.86 24.94 4.73
C MET A 678 -7.16 24.44 4.08
N SER A 679 -7.16 24.06 2.80
CA SER A 679 -8.35 23.53 2.14
C SER A 679 -8.65 22.11 2.66
N PHE A 680 -7.63 21.25 2.68
CA PHE A 680 -7.70 19.94 3.33
C PHE A 680 -8.13 20.06 4.80
N GLY A 681 -7.53 20.97 5.56
CA GLY A 681 -7.88 21.18 6.97
C GLY A 681 -9.36 21.52 7.17
N VAL A 682 -9.94 22.36 6.30
CA VAL A 682 -11.37 22.70 6.32
C VAL A 682 -12.25 21.52 5.92
N ASP A 683 -11.88 20.77 4.86
CA ASP A 683 -12.64 19.62 4.36
C ASP A 683 -12.89 18.55 5.44
N VAL A 684 -11.85 18.25 6.23
CA VAL A 684 -11.85 17.14 7.20
C VAL A 684 -12.22 17.55 8.62
N TRP A 685 -12.22 18.85 8.96
CA TRP A 685 -12.49 19.33 10.32
C TRP A 685 -13.81 18.83 10.94
N PRO A 686 -14.95 18.80 10.22
CA PRO A 686 -16.20 18.28 10.79
C PRO A 686 -16.07 16.81 11.21
N ALA A 687 -15.30 16.01 10.48
CA ALA A 687 -15.04 14.61 10.82
C ALA A 687 -14.12 14.49 12.03
N VAL A 688 -13.03 15.28 12.10
CA VAL A 688 -12.10 15.31 13.25
C VAL A 688 -12.86 15.64 14.54
N ARG A 689 -13.68 16.68 14.50
CA ARG A 689 -14.52 17.07 15.64
C ARG A 689 -15.52 15.96 16.02
N THR A 690 -16.25 15.41 15.06
CA THR A 690 -17.22 14.33 15.32
C THR A 690 -16.55 13.08 15.90
N ALA A 691 -15.34 12.73 15.42
CA ALA A 691 -14.56 11.60 15.93
C ALA A 691 -14.10 11.82 17.38
N MET A 692 -13.68 13.04 17.74
CA MET A 692 -13.32 13.39 19.12
C MET A 692 -14.53 13.42 20.05
N GLU A 693 -15.67 14.00 19.62
CA GLU A 693 -16.92 14.00 20.39
C GLU A 693 -17.46 12.57 20.59
N TYR A 694 -17.28 11.67 19.62
CA TYR A 694 -17.66 10.26 19.73
C TYR A 694 -16.88 9.51 20.83
N MET A 695 -15.61 9.87 21.07
CA MET A 695 -14.77 9.19 22.07
C MET A 695 -15.15 9.50 23.52
N ASP A 696 -15.90 10.58 23.78
CA ASP A 696 -16.33 10.98 25.12
C ASP A 696 -17.19 9.91 25.83
N GLN A 697 -17.85 9.02 25.10
CA GLN A 697 -18.62 7.92 25.67
C GLN A 697 -17.76 6.84 26.36
N PHE A 698 -16.45 6.88 26.16
CA PHE A 698 -15.49 5.92 26.71
C PHE A 698 -14.69 6.47 27.91
N ASP A 699 -14.97 7.69 28.38
CA ASP A 699 -14.53 8.23 29.68
C ASP A 699 -15.63 7.97 30.71
N ARG A 700 -15.53 6.88 31.47
CA ARG A 700 -16.61 6.42 32.37
C ARG A 700 -16.38 6.79 33.82
N ASP A 701 -15.13 6.91 34.25
CA ASP A 701 -14.81 7.42 35.59
C ASP A 701 -14.72 8.96 35.66
N ASN A 702 -14.81 9.64 34.51
CA ASN A 702 -14.74 11.09 34.37
C ASN A 702 -13.42 11.61 34.95
N ASP A 703 -12.29 10.99 34.57
CA ASP A 703 -10.93 11.53 34.75
C ASP A 703 -10.38 12.20 33.46
N GLY A 704 -11.06 12.03 32.32
CA GLY A 704 -10.64 12.57 31.02
C GLY A 704 -9.94 11.58 30.09
N LEU A 705 -9.72 10.34 30.52
CA LEU A 705 -9.14 9.25 29.71
C LEU A 705 -10.24 8.34 29.16
N ILE A 706 -9.86 7.51 28.18
CA ILE A 706 -10.73 6.48 27.62
C ILE A 706 -10.34 5.11 28.18
N GLU A 707 -11.33 4.29 28.56
CA GLU A 707 -11.08 2.92 29.07
C GLU A 707 -11.34 1.83 28.04
N ASN A 708 -10.36 0.93 27.88
CA ASN A 708 -10.48 -0.32 27.15
C ASN A 708 -11.37 -1.34 27.90
N ASP A 709 -12.13 -2.13 27.14
CA ASP A 709 -13.33 -2.83 27.63
C ASP A 709 -13.13 -4.27 28.15
N GLY A 710 -11.89 -4.76 28.29
CA GLY A 710 -11.63 -6.16 28.64
C GLY A 710 -11.83 -7.15 27.48
N PHE A 711 -11.83 -6.65 26.24
CA PHE A 711 -11.68 -7.42 25.01
C PHE A 711 -10.65 -6.73 24.09
N PRO A 712 -10.22 -7.34 22.97
CA PRO A 712 -9.35 -6.66 22.01
C PRO A 712 -10.12 -5.58 21.25
N ASP A 713 -9.98 -4.33 21.70
CA ASP A 713 -10.67 -3.15 21.17
C ASP A 713 -9.69 -2.14 20.56
N GLN A 714 -8.69 -2.62 19.82
CA GLN A 714 -7.65 -1.85 19.13
C GLN A 714 -6.82 -2.78 18.20
N THR A 715 -5.89 -2.23 17.39
CA THR A 715 -5.08 -2.94 16.36
C THR A 715 -4.45 -4.28 16.77
N TYR A 716 -4.05 -4.45 18.04
CA TYR A 716 -3.68 -5.74 18.62
C TYR A 716 -4.94 -6.56 18.94
N ASP A 717 -5.67 -6.96 17.90
CA ASP A 717 -7.03 -7.51 17.91
C ASP A 717 -7.21 -8.91 18.55
N THR A 718 -6.16 -9.47 19.14
CA THR A 718 -6.21 -10.66 20.01
C THR A 718 -5.61 -10.40 21.40
N TRP A 719 -4.99 -9.24 21.64
CA TRP A 719 -4.41 -8.87 22.93
C TRP A 719 -5.41 -8.06 23.75
N THR A 720 -5.94 -8.68 24.80
CA THR A 720 -6.93 -8.07 25.69
C THR A 720 -6.31 -6.94 26.54
N VAL A 721 -7.06 -5.87 26.72
CA VAL A 721 -6.70 -4.68 27.49
C VAL A 721 -7.81 -4.35 28.50
N HIS A 722 -7.48 -3.93 29.72
CA HIS A 722 -8.47 -3.55 30.76
C HIS A 722 -8.21 -2.15 31.33
N GLY A 723 -9.22 -1.29 31.30
CA GLY A 723 -9.09 0.07 31.85
C GLY A 723 -8.25 0.96 30.92
N VAL A 724 -7.47 1.89 31.48
CA VAL A 724 -6.60 2.75 30.68
C VAL A 724 -5.38 1.96 30.23
N SER A 725 -5.05 1.97 28.94
CA SER A 725 -3.78 1.41 28.42
C SER A 725 -2.74 2.46 28.11
N ALA A 726 -1.47 2.06 28.13
CA ALA A 726 -0.40 2.92 27.65
C ALA A 726 -0.60 3.27 26.17
N TYR A 727 -0.96 2.30 25.33
CA TYR A 727 -1.20 2.51 23.91
C TYR A 727 -2.36 3.47 23.62
N CYS A 728 -3.60 3.11 23.96
CA CYS A 728 -4.78 3.92 23.62
C CYS A 728 -4.81 5.24 24.41
N GLY A 729 -4.38 5.24 25.67
CA GLY A 729 -4.29 6.46 26.47
C GLY A 729 -3.26 7.45 25.94
N CYS A 730 -2.08 6.98 25.49
CA CYS A 730 -1.07 7.84 24.88
C CYS A 730 -1.56 8.43 23.55
N LEU A 731 -2.21 7.61 22.70
CA LEU A 731 -2.86 8.09 21.47
C LEU A 731 -3.96 9.12 21.77
N TRP A 732 -4.78 8.92 22.80
CA TRP A 732 -5.83 9.85 23.21
C TRP A 732 -5.28 11.20 23.70
N LEU A 733 -4.25 11.20 24.55
CA LEU A 733 -3.57 12.43 24.98
C LEU A 733 -2.98 13.19 23.79
N ALA A 734 -2.39 12.47 22.83
CA ALA A 734 -1.90 13.06 21.58
C ALA A 734 -3.03 13.67 20.76
N ALA A 735 -4.13 12.94 20.56
CA ALA A 735 -5.28 13.36 19.76
C ALA A 735 -5.99 14.59 20.35
N LEU A 736 -6.12 14.68 21.69
CA LEU A 736 -6.63 15.86 22.37
C LEU A 736 -5.77 17.11 22.09
N GLN A 737 -4.44 16.97 22.11
CA GLN A 737 -3.52 18.08 21.82
C GLN A 737 -3.55 18.45 20.31
N ALA A 738 -3.59 17.47 19.42
CA ALA A 738 -3.69 17.66 17.98
C ALA A 738 -5.00 18.35 17.57
N ALA A 739 -6.15 17.87 18.08
CA ALA A 739 -7.46 18.48 17.84
C ALA A 739 -7.52 19.93 18.35
N ALA A 740 -6.96 20.20 19.54
CA ALA A 740 -6.89 21.57 20.08
C ALA A 740 -6.03 22.50 19.22
N ALA A 741 -4.89 22.02 18.73
CA ALA A 741 -3.99 22.73 17.84
C ALA A 741 -4.62 23.03 16.46
N MET A 742 -5.34 22.06 15.90
CA MET A 742 -6.06 22.19 14.63
C MET A 742 -7.24 23.16 14.74
N ALA A 743 -8.07 23.00 15.79
CA ALA A 743 -9.22 23.85 16.09
C ALA A 743 -8.82 25.33 16.17
N LEU A 744 -7.73 25.65 16.87
CA LEU A 744 -7.24 27.02 16.99
C LEU A 744 -6.82 27.62 15.65
N GLN A 745 -6.19 26.83 14.76
CA GLN A 745 -5.76 27.27 13.43
C GLN A 745 -6.94 27.48 12.47
N LEU A 746 -7.97 26.64 12.57
CA LEU A 746 -9.20 26.74 11.77
C LEU A 746 -10.23 27.72 12.36
N GLY A 747 -10.01 28.23 13.56
CA GLY A 747 -10.83 29.26 14.20
C GLY A 747 -11.91 28.75 15.19
N ASP A 748 -12.04 27.43 15.39
CA ASP A 748 -12.95 26.82 16.37
C ASP A 748 -12.37 26.91 17.80
N ARG A 749 -12.40 28.13 18.37
CA ARG A 749 -11.80 28.42 19.68
C ARG A 749 -12.47 27.70 20.84
N ASP A 750 -13.78 27.48 20.77
CA ASP A 750 -14.56 26.84 21.84
C ASP A 750 -14.24 25.33 21.92
N PHE A 751 -14.05 24.68 20.77
CA PHE A 751 -13.58 23.30 20.73
C PHE A 751 -12.10 23.19 21.14
N ALA A 752 -11.25 24.14 20.71
CA ALA A 752 -9.86 24.22 21.15
C ALA A 752 -9.74 24.31 22.68
N GLU A 753 -10.56 25.14 23.33
CA GLU A 753 -10.62 25.25 24.79
C GLU A 753 -11.08 23.92 25.43
N THR A 754 -12.08 23.28 24.84
CA THR A 754 -12.64 22.02 25.35
C THR A 754 -11.63 20.87 25.31
N CYS A 755 -10.94 20.68 24.19
CA CYS A 755 -9.86 19.70 24.08
C CYS A 755 -8.69 20.01 25.04
N LYS A 756 -8.31 21.28 25.21
CA LYS A 756 -7.29 21.68 26.20
C LYS A 756 -7.70 21.36 27.64
N ARG A 757 -8.94 21.62 28.03
CA ARG A 757 -9.44 21.29 29.39
C ARG A 757 -9.40 19.79 29.66
N LYS A 758 -9.82 18.96 28.70
CA LYS A 758 -9.72 17.49 28.78
C LYS A 758 -8.26 17.04 28.90
N TYR A 759 -7.36 17.52 28.03
CA TYR A 759 -5.94 17.19 28.05
C TYR A 759 -5.27 17.46 29.42
N LEU A 760 -5.51 18.65 29.99
CA LEU A 760 -4.94 19.06 31.29
C LEU A 760 -5.41 18.19 32.47
N LYS A 761 -6.56 17.53 32.33
CA LYS A 761 -7.15 16.62 33.33
C LYS A 761 -6.69 15.17 33.11
N ALA A 762 -6.71 14.72 31.87
CA ALA A 762 -6.36 13.36 31.45
C ALA A 762 -4.87 13.03 31.64
N LYS A 763 -3.96 13.95 31.31
CA LYS A 763 -2.51 13.73 31.40
C LYS A 763 -2.02 13.31 32.80
N PRO A 764 -2.34 14.04 33.90
CA PRO A 764 -1.89 13.62 35.24
C PRO A 764 -2.51 12.28 35.66
N ALA A 765 -3.76 12.01 35.30
CA ALA A 765 -4.41 10.73 35.59
C ALA A 765 -3.75 9.54 34.86
N PHE A 766 -3.27 9.75 33.62
CA PHE A 766 -2.55 8.74 32.85
C PHE A 766 -1.19 8.41 33.51
N GLU A 767 -0.45 9.45 33.92
CA GLU A 767 0.79 9.27 34.65
C GLU A 767 0.56 8.57 36.00
N GLU A 768 -0.48 8.93 36.76
CA GLU A 768 -0.83 8.28 38.03
C GLU A 768 -1.22 6.80 37.86
N LYS A 769 -2.06 6.48 36.86
CA LYS A 769 -2.55 5.11 36.60
C LYS A 769 -1.45 4.18 36.06
N LEU A 770 -0.50 4.67 35.26
CA LEU A 770 0.39 3.81 34.46
C LEU A 770 1.90 3.98 34.68
N TRP A 771 2.40 5.13 35.14
CA TRP A 771 3.85 5.34 35.27
C TRP A 771 4.40 4.60 36.50
N ASN A 772 5.18 3.54 36.27
CA ASN A 772 5.72 2.68 37.34
C ASN A 772 7.09 3.12 37.89
N GLY A 773 7.57 4.31 37.50
CA GLY A 773 8.91 4.81 37.84
C GLY A 773 10.00 4.46 36.84
N SER A 774 9.72 3.63 35.83
CA SER A 774 10.70 3.30 34.77
C SER A 774 10.10 3.18 33.37
N TYR A 775 8.84 2.76 33.24
CA TYR A 775 8.09 2.68 31.98
C TYR A 775 6.58 2.81 32.27
N PHE A 776 5.75 2.85 31.23
CA PHE A 776 4.30 2.81 31.39
C PHE A 776 3.82 1.36 31.39
N ASN A 777 3.06 0.96 32.41
CA ASN A 777 2.39 -0.34 32.45
C ASN A 777 1.49 -0.52 31.22
N TYR A 778 1.40 -1.74 30.69
CA TYR A 778 0.56 -2.08 29.53
C TYR A 778 -0.88 -1.59 29.71
N ASP A 779 -1.50 -1.90 30.84
CA ASP A 779 -2.81 -1.38 31.23
C ASP A 779 -2.94 -1.14 32.74
N SER A 780 -4.01 -0.43 33.13
CA SER A 780 -4.36 -0.16 34.53
C SER A 780 -5.11 -1.32 35.19
N GLY A 781 -5.08 -2.50 34.58
CA GLY A 781 -5.71 -3.72 35.08
C GLY A 781 -4.95 -4.37 36.23
N SER A 782 -5.45 -5.52 36.66
CA SER A 782 -4.85 -6.35 37.71
C SER A 782 -4.37 -7.72 37.21
N SER A 783 -4.25 -7.91 35.89
CA SER A 783 -3.83 -9.18 35.30
C SER A 783 -2.31 -9.37 35.36
N GLY A 784 -1.84 -10.58 35.04
CA GLY A 784 -0.40 -10.85 34.97
C GLY A 784 0.33 -10.05 33.89
N ASN A 785 -0.35 -9.68 32.81
CA ASN A 785 0.19 -8.88 31.70
C ASN A 785 -0.02 -7.36 31.85
N SER A 786 -0.80 -6.87 32.82
CA SER A 786 -0.94 -5.41 33.08
C SER A 786 0.41 -4.71 33.28
N LYS A 787 1.42 -5.42 33.78
CA LYS A 787 2.79 -4.90 33.99
C LYS A 787 3.76 -5.21 32.84
N SER A 788 3.31 -5.81 31.74
CA SER A 788 4.16 -6.09 30.58
C SER A 788 4.67 -4.79 29.96
N ILE A 789 5.88 -4.85 29.43
CA ILE A 789 6.53 -3.78 28.66
C ILE A 789 6.03 -3.96 27.23
N GLN A 790 5.10 -3.10 26.81
CA GLN A 790 4.67 -3.05 25.41
C GLN A 790 5.69 -2.25 24.59
N ALA A 791 6.08 -2.76 23.42
CA ALA A 791 7.00 -2.05 22.54
C ALA A 791 6.43 -0.68 22.11
N ASP A 792 5.14 -0.65 21.77
CA ASP A 792 4.45 0.52 21.21
C ASP A 792 3.80 1.45 22.25
N GLN A 793 4.23 1.37 23.52
CA GLN A 793 3.62 2.12 24.65
C GLN A 793 3.66 3.66 24.50
N LEU A 794 4.39 4.18 23.51
CA LEU A 794 4.58 5.60 23.23
C LEU A 794 4.08 6.04 21.83
N ALA A 795 3.18 5.28 21.18
CA ALA A 795 2.65 5.60 19.85
C ALA A 795 2.08 7.03 19.71
N GLY A 796 1.43 7.58 20.74
CA GLY A 796 0.98 8.98 20.75
C GLY A 796 2.13 10.00 20.87
N GLN A 797 3.17 9.68 21.63
CA GLN A 797 4.38 10.50 21.74
C GLN A 797 5.17 10.53 20.42
N TRP A 798 5.21 9.40 19.69
CA TRP A 798 5.75 9.35 18.32
C TRP A 798 5.05 10.36 17.42
N TYR A 799 3.72 10.32 17.38
CA TYR A 799 2.94 11.21 16.51
C TYR A 799 2.97 12.67 16.94
N THR A 800 3.00 13.00 18.23
CA THR A 800 3.16 14.41 18.65
C THR A 800 4.49 14.99 18.18
N ALA A 801 5.60 14.28 18.39
CA ALA A 801 6.92 14.71 17.90
C ALA A 801 6.95 14.76 16.36
N SER A 802 6.36 13.79 15.67
CA SER A 802 6.20 13.76 14.21
C SER A 802 5.17 14.76 13.66
N SER A 803 4.50 15.54 14.51
CA SER A 803 3.52 16.57 14.12
C SER A 803 3.90 17.97 14.63
N GLY A 804 5.12 18.15 15.15
CA GLY A 804 5.59 19.43 15.70
C GLY A 804 4.84 19.87 16.95
N LEU A 805 4.12 18.96 17.60
CA LEU A 805 3.41 19.21 18.85
C LEU A 805 4.36 19.09 20.05
N PRO A 806 4.07 19.76 21.17
CA PRO A 806 4.80 19.56 22.42
C PRO A 806 4.78 18.10 22.89
N SER A 807 5.90 17.64 23.46
CA SER A 807 6.01 16.32 24.07
C SER A 807 4.94 16.10 25.14
N LEU A 808 4.32 14.91 25.11
CA LEU A 808 3.31 14.49 26.09
C LEU A 808 3.90 14.33 27.49
N PHE A 809 5.14 13.86 27.59
CA PHE A 809 5.82 13.59 28.85
C PHE A 809 7.16 14.33 28.91
N ASP A 810 7.78 14.36 30.08
CA ASP A 810 9.15 14.87 30.21
C ASP A 810 10.18 13.93 29.55
N ASP A 811 11.32 14.49 29.18
CA ASP A 811 12.46 13.80 28.56
C ASP A 811 12.88 12.53 29.31
N PHE A 812 12.81 12.53 30.64
CA PHE A 812 13.21 11.38 31.45
C PHE A 812 12.22 10.22 31.29
N LYS A 813 10.91 10.46 31.37
CA LYS A 813 9.90 9.41 31.14
C LYS A 813 9.99 8.84 29.73
N ILE A 814 10.14 9.69 28.71
CA ILE A 814 10.28 9.26 27.29
C ILE A 814 11.51 8.36 27.13
N LYS A 815 12.69 8.87 27.50
CA LYS A 815 13.96 8.13 27.33
C LYS A 815 14.03 6.88 28.21
N SER A 816 13.47 6.91 29.42
CA SER A 816 13.41 5.73 30.30
C SER A 816 12.50 4.62 29.74
N ALA A 817 11.33 4.97 29.22
CA ALA A 817 10.41 4.01 28.61
C ALA A 817 11.01 3.40 27.32
N LEU A 818 11.55 4.23 26.42
CA LEU A 818 12.23 3.75 25.20
C LEU A 818 13.46 2.90 25.53
N ARG A 819 14.27 3.31 26.52
CA ARG A 819 15.39 2.50 27.02
C ARG A 819 14.92 1.14 27.55
N LYS A 820 13.78 1.09 28.25
CA LYS A 820 13.20 -0.17 28.72
C LYS A 820 12.82 -1.08 27.54
N VAL A 821 12.13 -0.55 26.54
CA VAL A 821 11.76 -1.29 25.31
C VAL A 821 13.02 -1.81 24.60
N TYR A 822 14.06 -0.99 24.47
CA TYR A 822 15.33 -1.42 23.90
C TYR A 822 16.00 -2.54 24.72
N ASP A 823 16.25 -2.31 26.02
CA ASP A 823 16.96 -3.25 26.88
C ASP A 823 16.22 -4.60 27.08
N PHE A 824 14.89 -4.62 26.87
CA PHE A 824 14.04 -5.79 27.04
C PHE A 824 13.55 -6.32 25.68
N ASN A 825 12.57 -5.66 25.07
CA ASN A 825 11.86 -6.12 23.88
C ASN A 825 12.77 -6.29 22.65
N VAL A 826 13.91 -5.59 22.59
CA VAL A 826 14.90 -5.72 21.51
C VAL A 826 16.10 -6.56 21.97
N MET A 827 16.84 -6.12 23.00
CA MET A 827 18.13 -6.72 23.32
C MET A 827 18.04 -8.12 23.95
N LYS A 828 16.93 -8.49 24.62
CA LYS A 828 16.70 -9.89 25.06
C LYS A 828 16.18 -10.78 23.93
N VAL A 829 15.77 -10.20 22.81
CA VAL A 829 15.29 -10.89 21.61
C VAL A 829 16.47 -11.19 20.68
N LYS A 830 17.10 -12.36 20.87
CA LYS A 830 18.29 -12.83 20.13
C LYS A 830 19.43 -11.79 20.05
N GLY A 831 19.56 -10.89 21.03
CA GLY A 831 20.56 -9.81 21.02
C GLY A 831 20.25 -8.68 20.04
N GLY A 832 18.97 -8.34 19.84
CA GLY A 832 18.51 -7.29 18.91
C GLY A 832 18.32 -7.74 17.46
N ARG A 833 18.72 -8.98 17.10
CA ARG A 833 18.81 -9.45 15.70
C ARG A 833 17.47 -9.80 15.01
N MET A 834 16.32 -9.47 15.61
CA MET A 834 14.99 -9.80 15.03
C MET A 834 13.96 -8.67 15.09
N GLY A 835 14.27 -7.51 15.69
CA GLY A 835 13.32 -6.43 15.96
C GLY A 835 12.78 -6.42 17.40
N ALA A 836 11.70 -5.68 17.65
CA ALA A 836 11.10 -5.53 18.97
C ALA A 836 9.90 -6.48 19.16
N VAL A 837 9.96 -7.41 20.12
CA VAL A 837 8.79 -8.23 20.46
C VAL A 837 7.72 -7.37 21.14
N ASN A 838 6.45 -7.55 20.77
CA ASN A 838 5.36 -6.67 21.18
C ASN A 838 5.21 -6.58 22.70
N GLY A 839 5.29 -7.70 23.42
CA GLY A 839 5.16 -7.77 24.88
C GLY A 839 6.30 -8.53 25.55
N MET A 840 6.86 -7.92 26.59
CA MET A 840 7.82 -8.60 27.47
C MET A 840 7.53 -8.31 28.94
N HIS A 841 7.48 -9.35 29.78
CA HIS A 841 7.33 -9.18 31.21
C HIS A 841 8.60 -8.53 31.82
N PRO A 842 8.48 -7.75 32.91
CA PRO A 842 9.64 -7.10 33.58
C PRO A 842 10.67 -8.06 34.19
N ASN A 843 10.41 -9.38 34.19
CA ASN A 843 11.41 -10.41 34.51
C ASN A 843 12.30 -10.79 33.30
N GLY A 844 12.04 -10.23 32.11
CA GLY A 844 12.77 -10.48 30.87
C GLY A 844 12.31 -11.70 30.06
N LYS A 845 11.17 -12.30 30.40
CA LYS A 845 10.50 -13.31 29.56
C LYS A 845 9.50 -12.65 28.61
N VAL A 846 9.43 -13.14 27.37
CA VAL A 846 8.39 -12.77 26.40
C VAL A 846 7.01 -12.99 27.02
N ASP A 847 6.06 -12.09 26.72
CA ASP A 847 4.67 -12.24 27.12
C ASP A 847 3.97 -13.23 26.16
N GLU A 848 3.51 -14.36 26.69
CA GLU A 848 2.82 -15.42 25.94
C GLU A 848 1.30 -15.46 26.25
N THR A 849 0.71 -14.36 26.75
CA THR A 849 -0.72 -14.34 27.09
C THR A 849 -1.65 -14.41 25.87
N CYS A 850 -1.22 -13.88 24.73
CA CYS A 850 -1.84 -14.08 23.41
C CYS A 850 -0.80 -14.32 22.30
N MET A 851 -1.25 -14.57 21.08
CA MET A 851 -0.34 -14.76 19.94
C MET A 851 0.42 -13.48 19.59
N GLN A 852 -0.24 -12.33 19.57
CA GLN A 852 0.37 -11.05 19.19
C GLN A 852 1.40 -10.56 20.21
N SER A 853 1.23 -10.86 21.51
CA SER A 853 2.17 -10.41 22.55
C SER A 853 3.58 -11.01 22.39
N ARG A 854 3.69 -12.19 21.77
CA ARG A 854 4.96 -12.89 21.47
C ARG A 854 5.46 -12.72 20.02
N GLU A 855 4.72 -11.97 19.20
CA GLU A 855 5.15 -11.59 17.85
C GLU A 855 6.07 -10.37 17.89
N ILE A 856 6.92 -10.26 16.88
CA ILE A 856 7.64 -9.05 16.51
C ILE A 856 6.93 -8.49 15.30
N TRP A 857 6.29 -7.32 15.44
CA TRP A 857 5.66 -6.63 14.32
C TRP A 857 6.68 -5.72 13.64
N THR A 858 6.80 -5.86 12.33
CA THR A 858 7.82 -5.19 11.50
C THR A 858 7.60 -3.68 11.50
N GLY A 859 6.38 -3.25 11.17
CA GLY A 859 5.99 -1.84 11.15
C GLY A 859 6.01 -1.16 12.53
N VAL A 860 5.68 -1.88 13.60
CA VAL A 860 5.80 -1.37 14.98
C VAL A 860 7.26 -1.19 15.35
N THR A 861 8.14 -2.14 15.00
CA THR A 861 9.58 -2.02 15.26
C THR A 861 10.18 -0.77 14.60
N TYR A 862 9.79 -0.47 13.36
CA TYR A 862 10.19 0.77 12.68
C TYR A 862 9.58 2.03 13.33
N GLY A 863 8.32 2.00 13.79
CA GLY A 863 7.70 3.12 14.50
C GLY A 863 8.36 3.41 15.86
N VAL A 864 8.72 2.36 16.60
CA VAL A 864 9.52 2.45 17.83
C VAL A 864 10.90 3.05 17.54
N ALA A 865 11.58 2.64 16.46
CA ALA A 865 12.84 3.21 16.03
C ALA A 865 12.71 4.69 15.64
N ALA A 866 11.65 5.08 14.91
CA ALA A 866 11.34 6.49 14.61
C ALA A 866 11.14 7.31 15.89
N THR A 867 10.45 6.75 16.89
CA THR A 867 10.27 7.36 18.21
C THR A 867 11.60 7.56 18.94
N MET A 868 12.52 6.58 18.84
CA MET A 868 13.87 6.67 19.39
C MET A 868 14.70 7.76 18.70
N ILE A 869 14.64 7.90 17.37
CA ILE A 869 15.30 9.00 16.64
C ILE A 869 14.81 10.36 17.16
N LEU A 870 13.48 10.55 17.25
CA LEU A 870 12.88 11.80 17.76
C LEU A 870 13.21 12.09 19.24
N ALA A 871 13.56 11.07 20.02
CA ALA A 871 14.03 11.20 21.39
C ALA A 871 15.57 11.41 21.51
N GLY A 872 16.31 11.43 20.40
CA GLY A 872 17.78 11.52 20.39
C GLY A 872 18.48 10.22 20.81
N MET A 873 17.88 9.07 20.49
CA MET A 873 18.37 7.70 20.76
C MET A 873 18.66 6.97 19.43
N GLU A 874 19.44 7.60 18.55
CA GLU A 874 19.71 7.12 17.19
C GLU A 874 20.39 5.74 17.15
N ASP A 875 21.36 5.48 18.04
CA ASP A 875 22.06 4.18 18.10
C ASP A 875 21.10 3.03 18.45
N GLU A 876 20.20 3.27 19.41
CA GLU A 876 19.16 2.30 19.79
C GLU A 876 18.11 2.13 18.69
N ALA A 877 17.76 3.21 17.98
CA ALA A 877 16.83 3.19 16.86
C ALA A 877 17.34 2.32 15.71
N PHE A 878 18.54 2.59 15.22
CA PHE A 878 19.13 1.82 14.12
C PHE A 878 19.41 0.38 14.53
N THR A 879 19.83 0.11 15.77
CA THR A 879 19.97 -1.28 16.26
C THR A 879 18.62 -2.02 16.31
N THR A 880 17.55 -1.34 16.72
CA THR A 880 16.18 -1.89 16.77
C THR A 880 15.66 -2.24 15.37
N ALA A 881 15.84 -1.33 14.40
CA ALA A 881 15.41 -1.52 13.03
C ALA A 881 16.32 -2.49 12.22
N GLU A 882 17.63 -2.52 12.50
CA GLU A 882 18.57 -3.48 11.89
C GLU A 882 18.13 -4.93 12.16
N GLY A 883 17.45 -5.20 13.29
CA GLY A 883 16.86 -6.51 13.57
C GLY A 883 15.83 -6.99 12.53
N ILE A 884 15.06 -6.08 11.92
CA ILE A 884 14.10 -6.40 10.83
C ILE A 884 14.86 -6.73 9.54
N PHE A 885 15.90 -5.95 9.23
CA PHE A 885 16.80 -6.23 8.11
C PHE A 885 17.52 -7.59 8.27
N LEU A 886 18.13 -7.85 9.43
CA LEU A 886 18.86 -9.09 9.72
C LEU A 886 17.95 -10.32 9.58
N ALA A 887 16.75 -10.28 10.15
CA ALA A 887 15.81 -11.40 10.09
C ALA A 887 15.11 -11.55 8.72
N GLY A 888 14.71 -10.46 8.06
CA GLY A 888 13.91 -10.51 6.84
C GLY A 888 14.71 -10.48 5.53
N TRP A 889 15.76 -9.67 5.46
CA TRP A 889 16.40 -9.25 4.20
C TRP A 889 17.80 -9.86 3.95
N THR A 890 18.46 -10.43 4.96
CA THR A 890 19.82 -11.03 4.77
C THR A 890 19.81 -12.47 4.28
N GLU A 891 20.94 -12.96 3.75
CA GLU A 891 21.12 -14.37 3.35
C GLU A 891 21.08 -15.34 4.55
N GLU A 892 21.42 -14.89 5.76
CA GLU A 892 21.29 -15.65 7.02
C GLU A 892 19.85 -15.66 7.58
N GLY A 893 18.98 -14.79 7.06
CA GLY A 893 17.62 -14.58 7.54
C GLY A 893 16.59 -15.58 6.99
N TYR A 894 15.31 -15.25 7.19
CA TYR A 894 14.16 -16.10 6.89
C TYR A 894 13.65 -15.95 5.44
N GLY A 895 14.01 -14.88 4.73
CA GLY A 895 13.74 -14.73 3.29
C GLY A 895 12.48 -13.95 2.93
N TYR A 896 12.23 -12.84 3.62
CA TYR A 896 11.03 -12.01 3.48
C TYR A 896 11.19 -10.80 2.53
N TRP A 897 12.33 -10.64 1.85
CA TRP A 897 12.53 -9.60 0.84
C TRP A 897 11.38 -9.56 -0.18
N PHE A 898 10.82 -8.37 -0.42
CA PHE A 898 9.65 -8.15 -1.30
C PHE A 898 8.39 -8.97 -0.95
N GLN A 899 8.30 -9.42 0.31
CA GLN A 899 7.12 -10.06 0.90
C GLN A 899 7.06 -9.84 2.42
N THR A 900 7.56 -8.69 2.90
CA THR A 900 7.69 -8.37 4.32
C THR A 900 6.35 -8.56 5.04
N PRO A 901 6.29 -9.42 6.07
CA PRO A 901 5.04 -9.71 6.75
C PRO A 901 4.68 -8.64 7.78
N GLU A 902 3.45 -8.70 8.29
CA GLU A 902 3.03 -7.98 9.50
C GLU A 902 4.00 -8.26 10.66
N GLY A 903 4.31 -9.54 10.87
CA GLY A 903 5.25 -9.93 11.91
C GLY A 903 5.65 -11.40 11.87
N TRP A 904 6.50 -11.76 12.82
CA TRP A 904 6.99 -13.12 13.02
C TRP A 904 7.21 -13.46 14.49
N THR A 905 7.26 -14.75 14.80
CA THR A 905 7.68 -15.25 16.12
C THR A 905 9.20 -15.28 16.27
N MET A 906 9.68 -15.56 17.49
CA MET A 906 11.09 -15.76 17.85
C MET A 906 11.84 -16.87 17.08
N ASP A 907 11.12 -17.70 16.31
CA ASP A 907 11.66 -18.76 15.46
C ASP A 907 11.66 -18.39 13.97
N GLY A 908 11.14 -17.20 13.62
CA GLY A 908 10.95 -16.75 12.24
C GLY A 908 9.85 -17.50 11.50
N HIS A 909 8.72 -17.72 12.19
CA HIS A 909 7.49 -18.11 11.53
C HIS A 909 6.62 -16.86 11.34
N TYR A 910 6.19 -16.57 10.11
CA TYR A 910 5.52 -15.32 9.74
C TYR A 910 4.01 -15.36 9.97
N ARG A 911 3.37 -14.19 9.99
CA ARG A 911 1.93 -14.00 9.81
C ARG A 911 1.67 -12.89 8.80
N SER A 912 0.79 -13.13 7.82
CA SER A 912 0.40 -12.18 6.76
C SER A 912 1.57 -11.65 5.94
N LEU A 913 1.95 -12.35 4.86
CA LEU A 913 2.97 -11.87 3.91
C LEU A 913 2.46 -10.68 3.09
N ILE A 914 3.42 -9.88 2.60
CA ILE A 914 3.16 -8.70 1.75
C ILE A 914 2.17 -7.79 2.46
N TYR A 915 2.67 -7.08 3.47
CA TYR A 915 1.85 -6.34 4.42
C TYR A 915 2.14 -4.83 4.41
N MET A 916 1.13 -4.03 4.75
CA MET A 916 1.19 -2.57 4.68
C MET A 916 2.08 -1.95 5.77
N ARG A 917 1.99 -2.44 7.02
CA ARG A 917 2.67 -1.85 8.19
C ARG A 917 4.21 -1.66 8.04
N PRO A 918 4.99 -2.56 7.40
CA PRO A 918 6.41 -2.35 7.09
C PRO A 918 6.81 -0.99 6.49
N LEU A 919 5.93 -0.31 5.74
CA LEU A 919 6.17 1.03 5.19
C LEU A 919 6.54 2.08 6.25
N SER A 920 6.25 1.79 7.53
CA SER A 920 6.69 2.53 8.73
C SER A 920 8.21 2.80 8.81
N ILE A 921 9.06 2.11 8.04
CA ILE A 921 10.47 2.52 7.87
C ILE A 921 10.61 3.97 7.35
N TRP A 922 9.63 4.47 6.59
CA TRP A 922 9.55 5.88 6.20
C TRP A 922 9.23 6.81 7.36
N GLY A 923 8.61 6.33 8.45
CA GLY A 923 8.53 7.06 9.71
C GLY A 923 9.90 7.36 10.32
N MET A 924 10.91 6.49 10.11
CA MET A 924 12.29 6.79 10.50
C MET A 924 12.91 7.84 9.59
N GLN A 925 12.68 7.76 8.27
CA GLN A 925 13.21 8.74 7.31
C GLN A 925 12.63 10.13 7.61
N TYR A 926 11.32 10.22 7.77
CA TYR A 926 10.61 11.42 8.20
C TYR A 926 11.14 12.00 9.52
N ALA A 927 11.46 11.16 10.51
CA ALA A 927 12.07 11.59 11.77
C ALA A 927 13.50 12.18 11.59
N LEU A 928 14.27 11.68 10.61
CA LEU A 928 15.60 12.17 10.25
C LEU A 928 15.53 13.45 9.39
N THR A 929 14.47 13.62 8.59
CA THR A 929 14.31 14.71 7.63
C THR A 929 12.99 15.47 7.78
N LEU A 930 12.66 15.85 9.03
CA LEU A 930 11.42 16.56 9.38
C LEU A 930 11.10 17.74 8.42
N PRO A 931 9.85 17.88 7.94
CA PRO A 931 9.46 18.92 7.00
C PRO A 931 9.82 20.34 7.44
N LYS A 932 10.27 21.17 6.49
CA LYS A 932 10.65 22.58 6.74
C LYS A 932 9.55 23.39 7.42
N ALA A 933 8.30 23.21 6.98
CA ALA A 933 7.14 23.89 7.56
C ALA A 933 7.03 23.69 9.09
N MET A 934 7.50 22.54 9.58
CA MET A 934 7.48 22.17 10.99
C MET A 934 8.73 22.66 11.74
N LEU A 935 9.90 22.59 11.09
CA LEU A 935 11.15 23.11 11.65
C LEU A 935 11.14 24.65 11.78
N GLU A 936 10.44 25.33 10.88
CA GLU A 936 10.26 26.78 10.83
C GLU A 936 9.03 27.25 11.64
N ALA A 937 8.17 26.33 12.10
CA ALA A 937 7.00 26.66 12.90
C ALA A 937 7.39 27.36 14.23
N PRO A 938 6.57 28.30 14.73
CA PRO A 938 6.87 28.98 15.99
C PRO A 938 6.94 27.99 17.16
N ARG A 939 8.11 27.89 17.82
CA ARG A 939 8.35 27.04 19.02
C ARG A 939 7.49 27.38 20.25
N ILE A 940 6.57 28.34 20.14
CA ILE A 940 5.59 28.64 21.17
C ILE A 940 4.54 27.54 21.12
N ASN A 941 4.43 26.77 22.20
CA ASN A 941 3.40 25.75 22.36
C ASN A 941 2.02 26.32 22.00
N ILE A 942 1.38 25.75 20.99
CA ILE A 942 0.08 26.21 20.50
C ILE A 942 -1.01 26.10 21.56
N MET A 943 -0.90 25.14 22.49
CA MET A 943 -1.78 25.01 23.65
C MET A 943 -1.71 26.22 24.56
N ASP A 944 -0.55 26.89 24.69
CA ASP A 944 -0.41 28.08 25.55
C ASP A 944 -1.15 29.29 24.98
N ARG A 945 -1.41 29.31 23.67
CA ARG A 945 -2.21 30.34 23.00
C ARG A 945 -3.72 30.15 23.19
N ILE A 946 -4.17 28.98 23.62
CA ILE A 946 -5.58 28.70 23.92
C ILE A 946 -5.89 29.25 25.32
N HIS A 947 -6.56 30.38 25.38
CA HIS A 947 -7.02 30.96 26.65
C HIS A 947 -8.16 30.10 27.24
N LEU A 948 -8.05 29.79 28.53
CA LEU A 948 -9.12 29.13 29.28
C LEU A 948 -10.07 30.19 29.85
N SER A 949 -11.35 30.07 29.55
CA SER A 949 -12.40 30.91 30.08
C SER A 949 -12.64 30.59 31.56
N PRO A 950 -12.85 31.59 32.45
CA PRO A 950 -13.18 31.31 33.84
C PRO A 950 -14.51 30.55 33.92
N VAL A 951 -14.50 29.39 34.59
CA VAL A 951 -15.74 28.63 34.82
C VAL A 951 -16.60 29.41 35.82
N ASN A 952 -17.59 30.13 35.32
CA ASN A 952 -18.66 30.67 36.15
C ASN A 952 -19.42 29.49 36.76
N GLY A 953 -19.23 29.27 38.07
CA GLY A 953 -19.91 28.21 38.82
C GLY A 953 -21.42 28.38 38.77
N GLY A 954 -22.09 27.57 37.94
CA GLY A 954 -23.54 27.49 37.88
C GLY A 954 -24.09 26.94 39.19
N PHE A 955 -24.71 27.81 39.99
CA PHE A 955 -25.38 27.41 41.22
C PHE A 955 -26.49 26.40 40.93
N SER A 956 -26.50 25.29 41.67
CA SER A 956 -27.61 24.34 41.68
C SER A 956 -28.86 24.99 42.32
N HIS A 957 -29.82 25.40 41.49
CA HIS A 957 -31.16 25.72 41.98
C HIS A 957 -31.94 24.42 42.24
N ASN A 958 -31.94 23.96 43.50
CA ASN A 958 -33.12 23.51 44.24
C ASN A 958 -32.72 22.82 45.56
N GLU A 959 -32.92 23.51 46.69
CA GLU A 959 -33.64 22.92 47.82
C GLU A 959 -34.12 24.00 48.80
N THR A 960 -35.35 23.85 49.29
CA THR A 960 -36.03 24.84 50.15
C THR A 960 -35.79 24.53 51.63
N GLY A 961 -35.06 25.39 52.34
CA GLY A 961 -34.67 25.14 53.75
C GLY A 961 -34.52 26.39 54.64
N VAL A 962 -35.66 26.97 55.04
CA VAL A 962 -35.91 27.82 56.24
C VAL A 962 -34.76 28.71 56.81
N ARG A 963 -34.99 30.03 56.78
CA ARG A 963 -34.18 31.06 57.47
C ARG A 963 -34.04 30.81 58.98
N LYS A 964 -32.82 30.97 59.51
CA LYS A 964 -32.57 31.53 60.85
C LYS A 964 -31.56 32.68 60.76
N ILE A 965 -31.91 33.80 61.38
CA ILE A 965 -31.09 35.02 61.45
C ILE A 965 -30.32 35.01 62.77
N ALA A 966 -29.01 35.31 62.70
CA ALA A 966 -28.21 35.76 63.83
C ALA A 966 -27.19 36.82 63.35
N THR A 967 -26.84 37.75 64.23
CA THR A 967 -26.32 39.08 63.89
C THR A 967 -24.80 39.23 63.85
N LYS A 968 -24.31 40.18 63.03
CA LYS A 968 -22.90 40.63 62.96
C LYS A 968 -22.41 41.26 64.28
N SER A 969 -21.16 40.95 64.64
CA SER A 969 -20.12 41.88 65.15
C SER A 969 -18.78 41.12 65.16
N GLY A 970 -17.59 41.70 64.96
CA GLY A 970 -17.24 43.02 64.46
C GLY A 970 -15.70 43.20 64.42
N CYS A 971 -15.20 43.92 63.40
CA CYS A 971 -14.07 44.86 63.47
C CYS A 971 -12.61 44.41 63.79
N PHE A 972 -11.73 44.61 62.79
CA PHE A 972 -10.28 44.91 62.86
C PHE A 972 -9.33 43.85 63.50
N SER A 973 -8.06 43.70 63.08
CA SER A 973 -7.16 44.64 62.40
C SER A 973 -6.09 43.95 61.52
N ASN A 974 -5.48 44.75 60.64
CA ASN A 974 -4.15 44.59 60.00
C ASN A 974 -3.11 43.95 60.95
N THR A 975 -2.04 43.25 60.56
CA THR A 975 -1.07 43.39 59.45
C THR A 975 -0.27 42.04 59.41
N MET A 976 0.72 41.70 58.57
CA MET A 976 1.59 42.39 57.59
C MET A 976 2.13 41.38 56.56
N PHE A 977 2.78 41.85 55.49
CA PHE A 977 3.65 41.03 54.65
C PHE A 977 4.97 40.69 55.38
N HIS A 978 5.48 39.47 55.18
CA HIS A 978 6.91 39.28 54.90
C HIS A 978 7.13 38.01 54.05
N CYS A 979 7.96 38.16 53.02
CA CYS A 979 8.38 37.09 52.11
C CYS A 979 9.82 36.70 52.46
N ALA A 980 10.15 35.40 52.46
CA ALA A 980 11.46 34.85 52.08
C ALA A 980 11.42 33.30 52.02
N CYS A 981 12.01 32.77 50.94
CA CYS A 981 12.23 31.36 50.56
C CYS A 981 11.10 30.70 49.74
#